data_AF-A0A7C1RB46-F1
#
_entry.id   AF-A0A7C1RB46-F1
#
_cell.length_a   1.000
_cell.length_b   1.000
_cell.length_c   1.000
_cell.angle_alpha   90.00
_cell.angle_beta   90.00
_cell.angle_gamma   90.00
#
_symmetry.space_group_name_H-M   'P 1'
#
loop_
_entity.id
_entity.type
_entity.pdbx_description
1 polymer ?
#
loop_
_entity_poly.entity_id
_entity_poly.type
_entity_poly.pdbx_seq_one_letter_code
_entity_poly.pdbx_strand_id
1 'polypeptide(L)'
;MSIKSGKNHYAIPGIIISLLINIAVINAQKVPISFEAYHGYTGTIDYLKKVNAAYPGITELMTIGESTMGRPIHVLVITGMNKGTTIDRHIELRNKRKENIQNVPAMKIHQGKPGHFIGGSTHGNEYTGTEVCLYIIDKLVSAYGNDETITKLIDSRAFYICPMINPDGVYNSVEKGIAQRANSMNKDDDEDGRINEDGPDDIDGDGFITSFRYRDTEGMYVIDDEDPRLMIRLGRDEKTDKQRYSVIREDIDNDKDGKRGEDYESGIDLNRNYPESWWKDDGFAGGSGTYPLSAPETHAMAEFFTNYRNILMAQFYHTSGGFTYRPMGTAPHSRLNPADVAVFDFIMGKKYLEIIGEEVPEAWLYPEKLDQYRKELQGSDADTYSKSRGYELPRGWRVSYNEEGDKRYGYGMATDWLYAQYGIYSITTELWNPEADIPGLEVRDDENRRAAVERALLKYQDDRYDGKLFIDWKSFRHPELGEGETGGWISRYSRNNALPGEPLLNVCEKHWQFELFRASLLPEIIIKDLKTNIIYSGNTSEGTAKRDNDEFRVETGKGKGRYNIIEITATIENTGALATNLADGEELPGNRQDVAWLVAERNNIEFLEGRPFVSLGSLGGREKIPGVSNNPSKKEVKWIIAVRDNTPLKIVVSSLKGGTVYQEINVK
;
A
#
# COMPACT_ATOMS: atom_id res chain seq x y z
N MET A 1 -14.67 -71.01 -14.90
CA MET A 1 -15.18 -70.57 -16.22
C MET A 1 -16.14 -69.42 -15.98
N SER A 2 -15.66 -68.18 -16.07
CA SER A 2 -16.45 -66.98 -15.77
C SER A 2 -16.83 -66.29 -17.08
N ILE A 3 -18.12 -66.20 -17.32
CA ILE A 3 -18.75 -65.41 -18.39
C ILE A 3 -18.97 -64.02 -17.82
N LYS A 4 -18.55 -62.96 -18.53
CA LYS A 4 -19.23 -61.66 -18.51
C LYS A 4 -18.83 -60.79 -19.72
N SER A 5 -19.83 -60.57 -20.57
CA SER A 5 -19.99 -59.41 -21.46
C SER A 5 -19.80 -58.11 -20.66
N GLY A 6 -19.19 -57.05 -21.18
CA GLY A 6 -19.78 -56.17 -22.18
C GLY A 6 -19.46 -54.72 -21.79
N LYS A 7 -19.14 -53.92 -22.81
CA LYS A 7 -18.52 -52.57 -22.79
C LYS A 7 -19.28 -51.49 -22.02
N ASN A 8 -18.55 -50.52 -21.46
CA ASN A 8 -18.69 -49.08 -21.73
C ASN A 8 -17.61 -48.26 -21.00
N HIS A 9 -16.63 -47.75 -21.76
CA HIS A 9 -15.76 -46.65 -21.33
C HIS A 9 -15.90 -45.52 -22.35
N TYR A 10 -16.43 -44.38 -21.90
CA TYR A 10 -16.34 -43.12 -22.62
C TYR A 10 -14.92 -42.60 -22.45
N ALA A 11 -14.17 -42.53 -23.55
CA ALA A 11 -12.89 -41.83 -23.61
C ALA A 11 -13.17 -40.34 -23.82
N ILE A 12 -12.72 -39.50 -22.88
CA ILE A 12 -12.63 -38.04 -23.03
C ILE A 12 -11.25 -37.76 -23.64
N PRO A 13 -11.10 -37.01 -24.75
CA PRO A 13 -9.79 -36.70 -25.30
C PRO A 13 -9.07 -35.68 -24.41
N GLY A 14 -7.90 -36.07 -23.91
CA GLY A 14 -6.98 -35.21 -23.19
C GLY A 14 -6.27 -34.21 -24.09
N ILE A 15 -6.33 -32.95 -23.68
CA ILE A 15 -5.23 -31.98 -23.57
C ILE A 15 -4.28 -31.89 -24.79
N ILE A 16 -4.62 -30.97 -25.70
CA ILE A 16 -3.65 -30.17 -26.47
C ILE A 16 -4.12 -28.71 -26.41
N ILE A 17 -4.01 -28.07 -25.24
CA ILE A 17 -4.17 -26.62 -25.07
C ILE A 17 -3.16 -26.14 -24.03
N SER A 18 -1.86 -26.22 -24.33
CA SER A 18 -0.82 -25.56 -23.51
C SER A 18 0.36 -24.99 -24.29
N LEU A 19 0.32 -24.97 -25.64
CA LEU A 19 1.43 -24.43 -26.43
C LEU A 19 1.12 -23.12 -27.18
N LEU A 20 -0.15 -22.70 -27.23
CA LEU A 20 -0.56 -21.49 -27.98
C LEU A 20 -0.62 -20.20 -27.14
N ILE A 21 -0.59 -20.30 -25.80
CA ILE A 21 -0.62 -19.12 -24.91
C ILE A 21 0.76 -18.44 -24.84
N ASN A 22 1.86 -19.19 -24.96
CA ASN A 22 3.21 -18.62 -24.86
C ASN A 22 3.66 -17.80 -26.07
N ILE A 23 3.05 -17.96 -27.25
CA ILE A 23 3.46 -17.21 -28.46
C ILE A 23 2.79 -15.82 -28.51
N ALA A 24 1.61 -15.65 -27.89
CA ALA A 24 0.91 -14.37 -27.86
C ALA A 24 1.49 -13.38 -26.83
N VAL A 25 2.05 -13.88 -25.72
CA VAL A 25 2.62 -13.05 -24.64
C VAL A 25 3.92 -12.36 -25.05
N ILE A 26 4.69 -12.95 -25.99
CA ILE A 26 5.99 -12.42 -26.43
C ILE A 26 5.85 -11.05 -27.15
N ASN A 27 4.66 -10.69 -27.65
CA ASN A 27 4.41 -9.37 -28.26
C ASN A 27 3.89 -8.30 -27.29
N ALA A 28 3.59 -8.62 -26.02
CA ALA A 28 2.93 -7.72 -25.07
C ALA A 28 3.88 -6.97 -24.11
N GLN A 29 5.02 -7.57 -23.74
CA GLN A 29 5.95 -6.99 -22.78
C GLN A 29 7.02 -6.14 -23.49
N LYS A 30 6.82 -4.82 -23.55
CA LYS A 30 7.77 -3.90 -24.22
C LYS A 30 9.06 -3.69 -23.43
N VAL A 31 9.02 -3.87 -22.11
CA VAL A 31 10.16 -3.70 -21.21
C VAL A 31 10.28 -4.97 -20.37
N PRO A 32 11.14 -5.92 -20.77
CA PRO A 32 11.36 -7.15 -20.02
C PRO A 32 11.95 -6.87 -18.63
N ILE A 33 11.57 -7.70 -17.66
CA ILE A 33 12.10 -7.72 -16.30
C ILE A 33 12.32 -9.17 -15.85
N SER A 34 13.37 -9.42 -15.06
CA SER A 34 13.72 -10.74 -14.53
C SER A 34 13.85 -10.66 -13.02
N PHE A 35 13.39 -11.69 -12.32
CA PHE A 35 13.45 -11.78 -10.85
C PHE A 35 14.49 -12.78 -10.36
N GLU A 36 15.46 -13.14 -11.21
CA GLU A 36 16.59 -14.01 -10.87
C GLU A 36 17.66 -13.31 -10.00
N ALA A 37 17.54 -12.00 -9.82
CA ALA A 37 18.33 -11.18 -8.91
C ALA A 37 17.51 -9.99 -8.42
N TYR A 38 17.92 -9.36 -7.32
CA TYR A 38 17.33 -8.10 -6.86
C TYR A 38 17.79 -6.93 -7.72
N HIS A 39 16.89 -6.00 -8.01
CA HIS A 39 17.16 -4.86 -8.90
C HIS A 39 17.94 -3.73 -8.22
N GLY A 40 17.87 -3.64 -6.88
CA GLY A 40 18.49 -2.56 -6.10
C GLY A 40 17.93 -1.19 -6.49
N TYR A 41 18.64 -0.13 -6.10
CA TYR A 41 18.26 1.22 -6.48
C TYR A 41 18.43 1.47 -7.99
N THR A 42 19.61 1.15 -8.52
CA THR A 42 20.01 1.50 -9.88
C THR A 42 19.14 0.79 -10.93
N GLY A 43 18.93 -0.52 -10.76
CA GLY A 43 18.09 -1.31 -11.66
C GLY A 43 16.62 -0.90 -11.61
N THR A 44 16.12 -0.58 -10.40
CA THR A 44 14.75 -0.08 -10.23
C THR A 44 14.54 1.24 -10.97
N ILE A 45 15.44 2.23 -10.80
CA ILE A 45 15.29 3.53 -11.47
C ILE A 45 15.36 3.40 -13.00
N ASP A 46 16.27 2.56 -13.51
CA ASP A 46 16.37 2.29 -14.95
C ASP A 46 15.08 1.65 -15.50
N TYR A 47 14.54 0.65 -14.80
CA TYR A 47 13.29 0.00 -15.19
C TYR A 47 12.11 0.99 -15.20
N LEU A 48 11.93 1.80 -14.15
CA LEU A 48 10.85 2.79 -14.08
C LEU A 48 10.91 3.80 -15.24
N LYS A 49 12.11 4.28 -15.59
CA LYS A 49 12.33 5.18 -16.73
C LYS A 49 11.97 4.52 -18.05
N LYS A 50 12.40 3.27 -18.26
CA LYS A 50 12.09 2.49 -19.47
C LYS A 50 10.60 2.22 -19.62
N VAL A 51 9.92 1.82 -18.54
CA VAL A 51 8.46 1.61 -18.52
C VAL A 51 7.75 2.91 -18.87
N ASN A 52 8.11 4.02 -18.23
CA ASN A 52 7.48 5.31 -18.51
C ASN A 52 7.65 5.76 -19.98
N ALA A 53 8.83 5.51 -20.56
CA ALA A 53 9.10 5.80 -21.96
C ALA A 53 8.33 4.88 -22.93
N ALA A 54 8.12 3.61 -22.57
CA ALA A 54 7.46 2.62 -23.43
C ALA A 54 5.92 2.69 -23.38
N TYR A 55 5.35 3.24 -22.30
CA TYR A 55 3.90 3.28 -22.03
C TYR A 55 3.34 4.69 -21.72
N PRO A 56 3.73 5.76 -22.44
CA PRO A 56 3.41 7.16 -22.07
C PRO A 56 1.91 7.50 -22.08
N GLY A 57 1.07 6.67 -22.71
CA GLY A 57 -0.39 6.84 -22.69
C GLY A 57 -1.04 6.38 -21.38
N ILE A 58 -0.33 5.59 -20.57
CA ILE A 58 -0.82 5.06 -19.31
C ILE A 58 0.11 5.25 -18.11
N THR A 59 1.30 5.83 -18.29
CA THR A 59 2.27 6.01 -17.22
C THR A 59 2.75 7.45 -17.10
N GLU A 60 3.03 7.87 -15.85
CA GLU A 60 3.76 9.08 -15.55
C GLU A 60 4.73 8.81 -14.40
N LEU A 61 6.03 9.01 -14.63
CA LEU A 61 7.05 8.91 -13.60
C LEU A 61 7.22 10.27 -12.90
N MET A 62 6.95 10.30 -11.60
CA MET A 62 7.10 11.48 -10.77
C MET A 62 8.31 11.35 -9.84
N THR A 63 9.03 12.45 -9.62
CA THR A 63 9.91 12.59 -8.45
C THR A 63 9.12 13.31 -7.37
N ILE A 64 8.96 12.70 -6.20
CA ILE A 64 8.17 13.28 -5.09
C ILE A 64 9.06 13.95 -4.03
N GLY A 65 10.36 13.70 -4.09
CA GLY A 65 11.36 14.27 -3.19
C GLY A 65 12.72 13.62 -3.45
N GLU A 66 13.67 13.93 -2.58
CA GLU A 66 15.01 13.33 -2.55
C GLU A 66 15.26 12.78 -1.15
N SER A 67 16.02 11.69 -1.05
CA SER A 67 16.48 11.15 0.23
C SER A 67 17.56 12.03 0.86
N THR A 68 18.01 11.68 2.07
CA THR A 68 19.10 12.40 2.74
C THR A 68 20.38 12.46 1.90
N MET A 69 20.70 11.40 1.15
CA MET A 69 21.87 11.36 0.26
C MET A 69 21.59 11.89 -1.15
N GLY A 70 20.46 12.57 -1.37
CA GLY A 70 20.11 13.20 -2.64
C GLY A 70 19.64 12.23 -3.72
N ARG A 71 19.22 11.00 -3.37
CA ARG A 71 18.65 10.06 -4.33
C ARG A 71 17.17 10.39 -4.57
N PRO A 72 16.73 10.59 -5.82
CA PRO A 72 15.32 10.82 -6.13
C PRO A 72 14.40 9.70 -5.64
N ILE A 73 13.30 10.08 -4.98
CA ILE A 73 12.21 9.18 -4.59
C ILE A 73 11.15 9.24 -5.68
N HIS A 74 10.87 8.08 -6.28
CA HIS A 74 10.02 7.99 -7.47
C HIS A 74 8.69 7.29 -7.21
N VAL A 75 7.63 7.90 -7.73
CA VAL A 75 6.30 7.29 -7.85
C VAL A 75 5.99 7.11 -9.33
N LEU A 76 5.72 5.89 -9.76
CA LEU A 76 5.15 5.62 -11.07
C LEU A 76 3.63 5.62 -10.97
N VAL A 77 3.00 6.58 -11.62
CA VAL A 77 1.55 6.61 -11.79
C VAL A 77 1.18 5.70 -12.96
N ILE A 78 0.24 4.78 -12.76
CA ILE A 78 -0.32 3.94 -13.84
C ILE A 78 -1.84 4.16 -13.92
N THR A 79 -2.30 4.73 -15.04
CA THR A 79 -3.71 5.05 -15.32
C THR A 79 -3.89 5.53 -16.77
N GLY A 80 -5.05 5.36 -17.37
CA GLY A 80 -5.34 5.94 -18.70
C GLY A 80 -5.26 7.47 -18.69
N MET A 81 -4.19 8.04 -19.26
CA MET A 81 -3.86 9.48 -19.15
C MET A 81 -4.82 10.39 -19.94
N ASN A 82 -5.62 9.80 -20.82
CA ASN A 82 -6.66 10.49 -21.59
C ASN A 82 -8.09 10.11 -21.16
N LYS A 83 -8.26 9.39 -20.06
CA LYS A 83 -9.55 8.94 -19.53
C LYS A 83 -9.88 9.71 -18.24
N GLY A 84 -11.12 10.17 -18.08
CA GLY A 84 -11.60 10.85 -16.87
C GLY A 84 -11.57 12.38 -16.96
N THR A 85 -11.74 13.04 -15.81
CA THR A 85 -11.65 14.51 -15.67
C THR A 85 -11.30 14.90 -14.24
N THR A 86 -11.11 16.19 -13.96
CA THR A 86 -10.83 16.74 -12.63
C THR A 86 -11.78 17.90 -12.31
N ILE A 87 -12.00 18.19 -11.04
CA ILE A 87 -12.94 19.23 -10.61
C ILE A 87 -12.53 20.63 -11.08
N ASP A 88 -11.24 20.94 -11.07
CA ASP A 88 -10.67 22.24 -11.44
C ASP A 88 -10.78 22.56 -12.95
N ARG A 89 -10.99 21.54 -13.81
CA ARG A 89 -11.33 21.72 -15.22
C ARG A 89 -12.75 22.23 -15.45
N HIS A 90 -13.64 22.01 -14.49
CA HIS A 90 -15.04 22.39 -14.63
C HIS A 90 -15.49 23.48 -13.66
N ILE A 91 -14.77 23.68 -12.55
CA ILE A 91 -15.12 24.62 -11.50
C ILE A 91 -13.92 25.55 -11.24
N GLU A 92 -14.06 26.82 -11.62
CA GLU A 92 -13.02 27.82 -11.40
C GLU A 92 -12.94 28.27 -9.93
N LEU A 93 -11.72 28.42 -9.42
CA LEU A 93 -11.45 29.01 -8.11
C LEU A 93 -11.89 30.49 -8.10
N ARG A 94 -12.79 30.84 -7.17
CA ARG A 94 -13.43 32.16 -7.10
C ARG A 94 -12.50 33.32 -6.72
N ASN A 95 -11.33 33.07 -6.10
CA ASN A 95 -10.49 34.12 -5.49
C ASN A 95 -8.99 34.03 -5.80
N LYS A 96 -8.61 33.85 -7.07
CA LYS A 96 -7.18 33.81 -7.48
C LYS A 96 -6.33 35.04 -7.06
N ARG A 97 -6.94 36.22 -6.82
CA ARG A 97 -6.21 37.48 -6.50
C ARG A 97 -6.22 37.91 -5.03
N LYS A 98 -7.10 37.36 -4.17
CA LYS A 98 -7.24 37.82 -2.77
C LYS A 98 -6.46 36.97 -1.77
N GLU A 99 -6.02 35.78 -2.18
CA GLU A 99 -5.34 34.81 -1.31
C GLU A 99 -3.82 34.76 -1.54
N ASN A 100 -3.25 35.58 -2.44
CA ASN A 100 -1.83 35.52 -2.84
C ASN A 100 -1.38 34.11 -3.31
N ILE A 101 -2.32 33.24 -3.65
CA ILE A 101 -2.06 31.87 -4.11
C ILE A 101 -1.70 31.93 -5.60
N GLN A 102 -0.42 32.11 -5.90
CA GLN A 102 0.10 32.02 -7.26
C GLN A 102 0.45 30.57 -7.68
N ASN A 103 0.44 29.63 -6.73
CA ASN A 103 1.00 28.29 -6.89
C ASN A 103 -0.02 27.19 -6.51
N VAL A 104 -1.20 27.15 -7.13
CA VAL A 104 -2.02 25.91 -7.11
C VAL A 104 -1.74 25.18 -8.42
N PRO A 105 -0.94 24.10 -8.40
CA PRO A 105 -0.78 23.25 -9.57
C PRO A 105 -2.15 22.76 -10.05
N ALA A 106 -2.38 22.80 -11.36
CA ALA A 106 -3.58 22.20 -11.94
C ALA A 106 -3.62 20.71 -11.60
N MET A 107 -4.82 20.21 -11.31
CA MET A 107 -4.98 18.79 -11.02
C MET A 107 -4.67 17.96 -12.27
N LYS A 108 -3.90 16.91 -12.07
CA LYS A 108 -3.64 15.89 -13.07
C LYS A 108 -4.83 14.96 -13.18
N ILE A 109 -5.01 14.36 -14.36
CA ILE A 109 -6.19 13.54 -14.69
C ILE A 109 -6.42 12.41 -13.67
N HIS A 110 -5.34 11.83 -13.16
CA HIS A 110 -5.35 10.74 -12.21
C HIS A 110 -5.79 11.14 -10.80
N GLN A 111 -5.73 12.42 -10.45
CA GLN A 111 -6.32 12.95 -9.20
C GLN A 111 -7.85 13.01 -9.25
N GLY A 112 -8.44 12.89 -10.43
CA GLY A 112 -9.90 12.80 -10.63
C GLY A 112 -10.44 11.37 -10.67
N LYS A 113 -9.61 10.37 -10.39
CA LYS A 113 -9.98 8.95 -10.36
C LYS A 113 -9.78 8.36 -8.96
N PRO A 114 -10.50 7.31 -8.57
CA PRO A 114 -10.19 6.57 -7.35
C PRO A 114 -8.74 6.06 -7.34
N GLY A 115 -8.03 6.32 -6.24
CA GLY A 115 -6.59 6.06 -6.13
C GLY A 115 -6.23 4.85 -5.24
N HIS A 116 -5.19 4.13 -5.64
CA HIS A 116 -4.56 3.03 -4.90
C HIS A 116 -3.05 3.27 -4.81
N PHE A 117 -2.51 3.42 -3.60
CA PHE A 117 -1.08 3.54 -3.37
C PHE A 117 -0.46 2.19 -2.98
N ILE A 118 0.70 1.87 -3.56
CA ILE A 118 1.48 0.67 -3.25
C ILE A 118 2.93 1.10 -3.06
N GLY A 119 3.49 0.87 -1.87
CA GLY A 119 4.85 1.26 -1.51
C GLY A 119 5.67 0.09 -1.01
N GLY A 120 6.95 0.09 -1.34
CA GLY A 120 7.94 -0.88 -0.86
C GLY A 120 9.11 -0.20 -0.16
N SER A 121 9.81 -0.99 0.65
CA SER A 121 11.12 -0.64 1.20
C SER A 121 11.13 0.70 1.95
N THR A 122 10.14 0.88 2.83
CA THR A 122 10.22 1.89 3.90
C THR A 122 11.43 1.63 4.79
N HIS A 123 11.72 0.35 5.05
CA HIS A 123 13.04 -0.07 5.54
C HIS A 123 13.91 -0.50 4.35
N GLY A 124 15.17 -0.03 4.32
CA GLY A 124 16.06 -0.22 3.18
C GLY A 124 16.50 -1.68 2.93
N ASN A 125 16.58 -2.46 4.00
CA ASN A 125 16.95 -3.88 3.97
C ASN A 125 15.78 -4.82 3.68
N GLU A 126 14.60 -4.28 3.39
CA GLU A 126 13.36 -5.00 3.09
C GLU A 126 12.99 -4.83 1.61
N TYR A 127 13.94 -5.13 0.71
CA TYR A 127 13.81 -4.93 -0.74
C TYR A 127 12.97 -5.98 -1.47
N THR A 128 12.54 -7.07 -0.80
CA THR A 128 11.44 -7.90 -1.34
C THR A 128 10.20 -7.04 -1.65
N GLY A 129 9.93 -6.00 -0.85
CA GLY A 129 8.86 -5.04 -1.13
C GLY A 129 9.07 -4.22 -2.42
N THR A 130 10.33 -3.89 -2.74
CA THR A 130 10.69 -3.26 -4.03
C THR A 130 10.35 -4.19 -5.19
N GLU A 131 10.74 -5.46 -5.09
CA GLU A 131 10.51 -6.46 -6.13
C GLU A 131 9.02 -6.72 -6.39
N VAL A 132 8.21 -6.81 -5.33
CA VAL A 132 6.74 -6.94 -5.47
C VAL A 132 6.16 -5.72 -6.21
N CYS A 133 6.61 -4.51 -5.89
CA CYS A 133 6.17 -3.30 -6.61
C CYS A 133 6.54 -3.36 -8.11
N LEU A 134 7.75 -3.79 -8.44
CA LEU A 134 8.20 -3.95 -9.82
C LEU A 134 7.39 -5.00 -10.58
N TYR A 135 7.06 -6.12 -9.93
CA TYR A 135 6.21 -7.17 -10.51
C TYR A 135 4.79 -6.65 -10.80
N ILE A 136 4.20 -5.90 -9.87
CA ILE A 136 2.87 -5.30 -10.06
C ILE A 136 2.89 -4.30 -11.22
N ILE A 137 3.94 -3.48 -11.33
CA ILE A 137 4.12 -2.56 -12.47
C ILE A 137 4.13 -3.36 -13.78
N ASP A 138 4.96 -4.41 -13.86
CA ASP A 138 5.07 -5.24 -15.05
C ASP A 138 3.73 -5.86 -15.47
N LYS A 139 2.99 -6.44 -14.51
CA LYS A 139 1.66 -7.02 -14.76
C LYS A 139 0.66 -6.01 -15.27
N LEU A 140 0.62 -4.82 -14.68
CA LEU A 140 -0.30 -3.76 -15.09
C LEU A 140 -0.01 -3.27 -16.52
N VAL A 141 1.25 -2.98 -16.84
CA VAL A 141 1.61 -2.38 -18.14
C VAL A 141 1.61 -3.40 -19.28
N SER A 142 1.99 -4.66 -19.02
CA SER A 142 2.00 -5.72 -20.03
C SER A 142 0.59 -6.22 -20.37
N ALA A 143 -0.34 -6.18 -19.41
CA ALA A 143 -1.72 -6.62 -19.61
C ALA A 143 -2.63 -5.51 -20.20
N TYR A 144 -2.28 -4.23 -20.09
CA TYR A 144 -3.10 -3.14 -20.64
C TYR A 144 -3.29 -3.27 -22.16
N GLY A 145 -4.55 -3.28 -22.61
CA GLY A 145 -4.94 -3.47 -24.00
C GLY A 145 -5.07 -4.94 -24.43
N ASN A 146 -4.58 -5.89 -23.62
CA ASN A 146 -4.65 -7.34 -23.89
C ASN A 146 -5.58 -8.08 -22.91
N ASP A 147 -5.73 -7.57 -21.69
CA ASP A 147 -6.66 -8.05 -20.68
C ASP A 147 -7.76 -7.00 -20.44
N GLU A 148 -9.03 -7.37 -20.66
CA GLU A 148 -10.16 -6.45 -20.55
C GLU A 148 -10.39 -5.97 -19.10
N THR A 149 -10.13 -6.82 -18.11
CA THR A 149 -10.29 -6.50 -16.69
C THR A 149 -9.25 -5.47 -16.26
N ILE A 150 -7.98 -5.72 -16.57
CA ILE A 150 -6.89 -4.79 -16.26
C ILE A 150 -7.05 -3.49 -17.03
N THR A 151 -7.46 -3.55 -18.30
CA THR A 151 -7.70 -2.36 -19.12
C THR A 151 -8.76 -1.45 -18.51
N LYS A 152 -9.92 -2.01 -18.12
CA LYS A 152 -10.98 -1.25 -17.43
C LYS A 152 -10.50 -0.66 -16.12
N LEU A 153 -9.69 -1.40 -15.38
CA LEU A 153 -9.15 -0.96 -14.10
C LEU A 153 -8.19 0.23 -14.27
N ILE A 154 -7.24 0.16 -15.20
CA ILE A 154 -6.31 1.26 -15.51
C ILE A 154 -7.05 2.48 -16.09
N ASP A 155 -8.09 2.27 -16.91
CA ASP A 155 -8.88 3.38 -17.47
C ASP A 155 -9.66 4.14 -16.38
N SER A 156 -10.19 3.42 -15.37
CA SER A 156 -11.06 3.99 -14.33
C SER A 156 -10.34 4.38 -13.03
N ARG A 157 -9.17 3.80 -12.74
CA ARG A 157 -8.44 3.97 -11.47
C ARG A 157 -7.07 4.60 -11.67
N ALA A 158 -6.47 5.08 -10.58
CA ALA A 158 -5.10 5.55 -10.54
C ALA A 158 -4.27 4.69 -9.57
N PHE A 159 -3.28 3.98 -10.09
CA PHE A 159 -2.27 3.29 -9.27
C PHE A 159 -1.09 4.23 -9.06
N TYR A 160 -0.65 4.38 -7.82
CA TYR A 160 0.51 5.16 -7.41
C TYR A 160 1.51 4.20 -6.77
N ILE A 161 2.57 3.85 -7.50
CA ILE A 161 3.50 2.81 -7.05
C ILE A 161 4.86 3.44 -6.72
N CYS A 162 5.31 3.30 -5.48
CA CYS A 162 6.59 3.79 -4.97
C CYS A 162 7.46 2.60 -4.55
N PRO A 163 8.26 2.00 -5.47
CA PRO A 163 9.00 0.78 -5.15
C PRO A 163 9.99 0.95 -3.98
N MET A 164 10.58 2.14 -3.85
CA MET A 164 11.58 2.45 -2.83
C MET A 164 11.23 3.77 -2.14
N ILE A 165 10.64 3.69 -0.95
CA ILE A 165 10.45 4.86 -0.09
C ILE A 165 11.79 5.30 0.53
N ASN A 166 12.66 4.34 0.87
CA ASN A 166 14.02 4.57 1.35
C ASN A 166 15.07 4.17 0.29
N PRO A 167 15.32 4.99 -0.74
CA PRO A 167 16.26 4.64 -1.81
C PRO A 167 17.72 4.52 -1.33
N ASP A 168 18.11 5.23 -0.26
CA ASP A 168 19.47 5.15 0.29
C ASP A 168 19.71 3.80 0.96
N GLY A 169 18.80 3.38 1.85
CA GLY A 169 18.91 2.10 2.52
C GLY A 169 18.82 0.91 1.55
N VAL A 170 18.05 1.02 0.46
CA VAL A 170 18.02 -0.02 -0.59
C VAL A 170 19.36 -0.07 -1.34
N TYR A 171 19.92 1.09 -1.72
CA TYR A 171 21.24 1.16 -2.37
C TYR A 171 22.33 0.52 -1.49
N ASN A 172 22.32 0.80 -0.20
CA ASN A 172 23.31 0.22 0.71
C ASN A 172 23.07 -1.29 0.87
N SER A 173 21.81 -1.73 1.02
CA SER A 173 21.48 -3.14 1.23
C SER A 173 21.75 -4.02 0.03
N VAL A 174 21.43 -3.55 -1.18
CA VAL A 174 21.59 -4.33 -2.41
C VAL A 174 22.94 -4.04 -3.04
N GLU A 175 23.21 -2.82 -3.51
CA GLU A 175 24.44 -2.51 -4.25
C GLU A 175 25.71 -2.56 -3.39
N LYS A 176 25.71 -2.02 -2.16
CA LYS A 176 26.89 -2.11 -1.27
C LYS A 176 26.95 -3.42 -0.46
N GLY A 177 25.86 -4.19 -0.39
CA GLY A 177 25.79 -5.39 0.46
C GLY A 177 25.70 -5.11 1.96
N ILE A 178 25.39 -3.87 2.35
CA ILE A 178 25.26 -3.42 3.73
C ILE A 178 23.78 -3.35 4.11
N ALA A 179 23.24 -4.41 4.74
CA ALA A 179 21.86 -4.41 5.20
C ALA A 179 21.57 -3.21 6.14
N GLN A 180 20.81 -2.23 5.64
CA GLN A 180 20.48 -1.00 6.34
C GLN A 180 18.96 -0.83 6.45
N ARG A 181 18.46 -0.80 7.68
CA ARG A 181 17.02 -0.66 7.94
C ARG A 181 16.54 0.80 7.82
N ALA A 182 17.18 1.70 8.56
CA ALA A 182 16.82 3.11 8.63
C ALA A 182 17.16 3.84 7.32
N ASN A 183 16.75 5.11 7.19
CA ASN A 183 17.32 5.97 6.15
C ASN A 183 18.79 6.28 6.46
N SER A 184 19.42 7.08 5.61
CA SER A 184 20.78 7.56 5.85
C SER A 184 20.77 8.95 6.49
N MET A 185 21.77 9.23 7.31
CA MET A 185 22.06 10.55 7.85
C MET A 185 23.56 10.83 7.64
N ASN A 186 23.91 12.09 7.42
CA ASN A 186 25.30 12.53 7.54
C ASN A 186 25.51 12.88 9.01
N LYS A 187 25.83 11.87 9.83
CA LYS A 187 26.11 12.05 11.25
C LYS A 187 27.54 11.62 11.52
N ASP A 188 28.19 12.43 12.35
CA ASP A 188 29.46 12.14 12.99
C ASP A 188 29.08 11.58 14.37
N ASP A 189 29.01 10.25 14.49
CA ASP A 189 28.43 9.60 15.67
C ASP A 189 29.33 9.70 16.91
N ASP A 190 30.63 9.94 16.75
CA ASP A 190 31.63 10.02 17.82
C ASP A 190 32.31 11.40 17.98
N GLU A 191 31.95 12.37 17.13
CA GLU A 191 32.40 13.76 17.11
C GLU A 191 33.90 13.93 16.75
N ASP A 192 34.47 13.01 15.96
CA ASP A 192 35.87 13.05 15.53
C ASP A 192 36.12 13.96 14.30
N GLY A 193 35.04 14.50 13.71
CA GLY A 193 35.03 15.37 12.54
C GLY A 193 34.82 14.63 11.22
N ARG A 194 34.53 13.33 11.26
CA ARG A 194 34.27 12.48 10.09
C ARG A 194 32.85 11.90 10.14
N ILE A 195 32.37 11.36 9.03
CA ILE A 195 30.94 11.03 8.86
C ILE A 195 30.81 9.66 8.23
N ASN A 196 30.09 8.76 8.92
CA ASN A 196 29.78 7.40 8.49
C ASN A 196 31.04 6.58 8.10
N GLU A 197 32.11 6.68 8.88
CA GLU A 197 33.42 6.08 8.53
C GLU A 197 33.65 4.67 9.06
N ASP A 198 32.84 4.18 10.01
CA ASP A 198 33.08 2.90 10.67
C ASP A 198 31.92 1.91 10.49
N GLY A 199 31.73 1.53 9.22
CA GLY A 199 30.75 0.54 8.78
C GLY A 199 31.34 -0.87 8.60
N PRO A 200 30.50 -1.85 8.22
CA PRO A 200 30.97 -3.21 7.95
C PRO A 200 31.97 -3.27 6.79
N ASP A 201 33.01 -4.10 6.93
CA ASP A 201 34.11 -4.25 5.98
C ASP A 201 34.21 -5.68 5.44
N ASP A 202 34.63 -5.82 4.18
CA ASP A 202 35.09 -7.09 3.62
C ASP A 202 36.54 -7.34 4.09
N ILE A 203 36.67 -7.86 5.31
CA ILE A 203 37.96 -7.98 6.01
C ILE A 203 38.88 -9.07 5.42
N ASP A 204 38.32 -10.03 4.67
CA ASP A 204 39.07 -11.12 4.05
C ASP A 204 39.25 -10.97 2.53
N GLY A 205 38.59 -9.98 1.92
CA GLY A 205 38.74 -9.59 0.52
C GLY A 205 38.06 -10.55 -0.46
N ASP A 206 37.03 -11.28 -0.01
CA ASP A 206 36.31 -12.25 -0.83
C ASP A 206 35.17 -11.64 -1.69
N GLY A 207 34.94 -10.33 -1.53
CA GLY A 207 33.97 -9.54 -2.27
C GLY A 207 32.58 -9.50 -1.61
N PHE A 208 32.41 -10.13 -0.45
CA PHE A 208 31.16 -10.13 0.30
C PHE A 208 31.38 -9.66 1.74
N ILE A 209 30.40 -8.94 2.26
CA ILE A 209 30.33 -8.66 3.70
C ILE A 209 29.44 -9.72 4.32
N THR A 210 30.03 -10.62 5.11
CA THR A 210 29.32 -11.70 5.79
C THR A 210 29.36 -11.55 7.32
N SER A 211 29.86 -12.53 8.04
CA SER A 211 29.99 -12.51 9.50
C SER A 211 31.37 -13.01 9.92
N PHE A 212 31.83 -12.54 11.07
CA PHE A 212 33.01 -13.07 11.75
C PHE A 212 32.59 -13.76 13.04
N ARG A 213 33.01 -15.01 13.25
CA ARG A 213 32.79 -15.76 14.49
C ARG A 213 34.11 -16.08 15.18
N TYR A 214 34.15 -15.92 16.49
CA TYR A 214 35.33 -16.24 17.31
C TYR A 214 34.91 -16.86 18.64
N ARG A 215 35.82 -17.63 19.25
CA ARG A 215 35.56 -18.30 20.53
C ARG A 215 35.48 -17.26 21.64
N ASP A 216 34.40 -17.28 22.39
CA ASP A 216 34.13 -16.36 23.48
C ASP A 216 33.37 -17.09 24.58
N THR A 217 33.90 -17.11 25.81
CA THR A 217 33.25 -17.80 26.94
C THR A 217 31.94 -17.15 27.36
N GLU A 218 31.75 -15.86 27.08
CA GLU A 218 30.51 -15.12 27.32
C GLU A 218 29.65 -15.01 26.06
N GLY A 219 30.09 -15.64 24.96
CA GLY A 219 29.39 -15.64 23.69
C GLY A 219 27.97 -16.19 23.78
N MET A 220 27.08 -15.63 22.96
CA MET A 220 25.65 -15.98 22.92
C MET A 220 25.31 -17.01 21.85
N TYR A 221 26.31 -17.60 21.19
CA TYR A 221 26.11 -18.56 20.11
C TYR A 221 26.86 -19.86 20.37
N VAL A 222 26.29 -20.95 19.88
CA VAL A 222 26.95 -22.25 19.75
C VAL A 222 26.84 -22.72 18.30
N ILE A 223 27.79 -23.56 17.88
CA ILE A 223 27.69 -24.22 16.58
C ILE A 223 26.55 -25.25 16.64
N ASP A 224 25.77 -25.32 15.58
CA ASP A 224 24.74 -26.34 15.42
C ASP A 224 25.35 -27.74 15.27
N ASP A 225 24.76 -28.75 15.93
CA ASP A 225 25.32 -30.11 15.92
C ASP A 225 25.09 -30.85 14.60
N GLU A 226 24.06 -30.46 13.84
CA GLU A 226 23.69 -31.12 12.58
C GLU A 226 24.36 -30.47 11.37
N ASP A 227 24.40 -29.14 11.32
CA ASP A 227 25.08 -28.39 10.27
C ASP A 227 26.02 -27.33 10.86
N PRO A 228 27.34 -27.57 10.91
CA PRO A 228 28.30 -26.68 11.57
C PRO A 228 28.47 -25.30 10.90
N ARG A 229 27.81 -25.09 9.75
CA ARG A 229 27.66 -23.78 9.11
C ARG A 229 26.75 -22.86 9.91
N LEU A 230 25.82 -23.39 10.71
CA LEU A 230 24.85 -22.59 11.46
C LEU A 230 25.31 -22.27 12.88
N MET A 231 24.98 -21.06 13.29
CA MET A 231 25.18 -20.56 14.65
C MET A 231 23.83 -20.45 15.36
N ILE A 232 23.65 -21.20 16.44
CA ILE A 232 22.44 -21.20 17.26
C ILE A 232 22.60 -20.20 18.39
N ARG A 233 21.70 -19.22 18.44
CA ARG A 233 21.66 -18.24 19.53
C ARG A 233 21.07 -18.90 20.78
N LEU A 234 21.81 -18.84 21.87
CA LEU A 234 21.38 -19.28 23.20
C LEU A 234 20.36 -18.28 23.78
N GLY A 235 19.42 -18.79 24.58
CA GLY A 235 18.58 -17.96 25.45
C GLY A 235 19.43 -17.15 26.43
N ARG A 236 18.91 -16.00 26.88
CA ARG A 236 19.64 -15.05 27.75
C ARG A 236 20.28 -15.71 28.98
N ASP A 237 19.58 -16.66 29.57
CA ASP A 237 20.00 -17.38 30.78
C ASP A 237 20.24 -18.88 30.52
N GLU A 238 20.33 -19.28 29.26
CA GLU A 238 20.53 -20.67 28.87
C GLU A 238 21.96 -21.13 29.21
N LYS A 239 22.04 -22.25 29.94
CA LYS A 239 23.30 -22.88 30.30
C LYS A 239 23.65 -23.96 29.28
N THR A 240 24.90 -23.97 28.84
CA THR A 240 25.44 -24.97 27.92
C THR A 240 26.87 -25.27 28.30
N ASP A 241 27.30 -26.51 28.07
CA ASP A 241 28.67 -26.99 28.18
C ASP A 241 29.43 -26.90 26.83
N LYS A 242 28.73 -26.55 25.74
CA LYS A 242 29.31 -26.36 24.42
C LYS A 242 30.24 -25.15 24.38
N GLN A 243 31.21 -25.19 23.47
CA GLN A 243 32.03 -24.03 23.15
C GLN A 243 31.13 -22.89 22.65
N ARG A 244 31.21 -21.75 23.35
CA ARG A 244 30.51 -20.51 23.00
C ARG A 244 31.30 -19.68 22.00
N TYR A 245 30.56 -18.94 21.19
CA TYR A 245 31.06 -18.05 20.17
C TYR A 245 30.34 -16.70 20.26
N SER A 246 31.09 -15.67 19.94
CA SER A 246 30.54 -14.38 19.54
C SER A 246 30.52 -14.33 18.02
N VAL A 247 29.40 -13.90 17.46
CA VAL A 247 29.19 -13.75 16.01
C VAL A 247 28.86 -12.29 15.78
N ILE A 248 29.75 -11.62 15.06
CA ILE A 248 29.61 -10.22 14.67
C ILE A 248 29.54 -10.14 13.15
N ARG A 249 29.18 -8.97 12.64
CA ARG A 249 29.40 -8.68 11.23
C ARG A 249 30.90 -8.48 11.00
N GLU A 250 31.38 -8.72 9.80
CA GLU A 250 32.77 -8.35 9.46
C GLU A 250 32.92 -6.83 9.58
N ASP A 251 33.84 -6.40 10.44
CA ASP A 251 34.19 -5.00 10.72
C ASP A 251 35.64 -4.91 11.22
N ILE A 252 36.27 -3.75 11.12
CA ILE A 252 37.53 -3.39 11.79
C ILE A 252 37.40 -1.98 12.38
N ASP A 253 38.35 -1.58 13.23
CA ASP A 253 38.43 -0.21 13.75
C ASP A 253 39.07 0.68 12.67
N ASN A 254 38.26 1.24 11.78
CA ASN A 254 38.74 1.93 10.56
C ASN A 254 39.45 3.25 10.86
N ASP A 255 39.01 3.99 11.88
CA ASP A 255 39.53 5.30 12.26
C ASP A 255 40.53 5.26 13.42
N LYS A 256 40.64 4.12 14.12
CA LYS A 256 41.56 3.82 15.22
C LYS A 256 41.24 4.56 16.51
N ASP A 257 39.95 4.83 16.76
CA ASP A 257 39.47 5.41 18.00
C ASP A 257 39.41 4.38 19.16
N GLY A 258 39.59 3.09 18.85
CA GLY A 258 39.61 1.98 19.80
C GLY A 258 38.28 1.23 19.91
N LYS A 259 37.32 1.52 19.05
CA LYS A 259 36.02 0.85 19.00
C LYS A 259 35.75 0.35 17.55
N ARG A 260 34.65 -0.38 17.32
CA ARG A 260 34.34 -1.00 16.00
C ARG A 260 32.87 -0.92 15.67
N GLY A 261 32.57 -0.72 14.39
CA GLY A 261 31.26 -0.81 13.78
C GLY A 261 30.25 0.19 14.34
N GLU A 262 30.70 1.35 14.82
CA GLU A 262 29.82 2.30 15.53
C GLU A 262 29.44 3.57 14.79
N ASP A 263 30.06 3.84 13.65
CA ASP A 263 29.70 4.95 12.76
C ASP A 263 29.31 4.42 11.38
N TYR A 264 28.39 3.45 11.35
CA TYR A 264 27.84 2.94 10.10
C TYR A 264 26.71 3.83 9.58
N GLU A 265 26.59 3.97 8.25
CA GLU A 265 25.52 4.74 7.62
C GLU A 265 24.13 4.29 8.11
N SER A 266 23.48 5.15 8.90
CA SER A 266 22.21 4.88 9.55
C SER A 266 21.45 6.17 9.83
N GLY A 267 20.25 6.08 10.38
CA GLY A 267 19.40 7.24 10.56
C GLY A 267 18.07 6.96 11.23
N ILE A 268 17.04 7.63 10.72
CA ILE A 268 15.68 7.59 11.20
C ILE A 268 14.98 6.33 10.69
N ASP A 269 14.36 5.56 11.59
CA ASP A 269 13.37 4.56 11.21
C ASP A 269 12.16 5.29 10.60
N LEU A 270 12.01 5.24 9.28
CA LEU A 270 10.97 5.99 8.56
C LEU A 270 9.56 5.59 9.00
N ASN A 271 9.32 4.33 9.39
CA ASN A 271 8.01 3.87 9.87
C ASN A 271 7.79 4.17 11.37
N ARG A 272 8.60 5.07 11.94
CA ARG A 272 8.39 5.68 13.26
C ARG A 272 8.38 7.21 13.19
N ASN A 273 8.41 7.81 11.99
CA ASN A 273 8.57 9.24 11.81
C ASN A 273 7.30 9.96 11.31
N TYR A 274 6.13 9.32 11.27
CA TYR A 274 4.87 9.97 10.86
C TYR A 274 4.17 10.68 12.03
N PRO A 275 3.29 11.68 11.77
CA PRO A 275 2.69 12.53 12.82
C PRO A 275 1.74 11.84 13.79
N GLU A 276 1.02 10.81 13.34
CA GLU A 276 -0.03 10.19 14.15
C GLU A 276 0.56 9.44 15.34
N SER A 277 0.16 9.88 16.54
CA SER A 277 0.63 9.32 17.80
C SER A 277 2.16 9.16 17.84
N TRP A 278 2.89 10.18 17.36
CA TRP A 278 4.35 10.21 17.42
C TRP A 278 4.86 10.49 18.85
N TRP A 279 4.11 11.31 19.59
CA TRP A 279 4.39 11.61 21.01
C TRP A 279 3.74 10.58 21.92
N LYS A 280 4.41 10.30 23.04
CA LYS A 280 3.86 9.55 24.17
C LYS A 280 2.92 10.43 25.00
N ASP A 281 2.13 9.79 25.85
CA ASP A 281 1.17 10.48 26.73
C ASP A 281 1.85 11.34 27.80
N ASP A 282 3.13 11.07 28.10
CA ASP A 282 3.98 11.87 28.99
C ASP A 282 4.63 13.08 28.28
N GLY A 283 4.34 13.29 26.99
CA GLY A 283 4.89 14.37 26.18
C GLY A 283 6.29 14.13 25.63
N PHE A 284 6.91 12.99 25.91
CA PHE A 284 8.20 12.61 25.31
C PHE A 284 8.03 11.94 23.95
N ALA A 285 9.10 11.95 23.15
CA ALA A 285 9.11 11.28 21.85
C ALA A 285 8.87 9.77 22.00
N GLY A 286 7.92 9.24 21.22
CA GLY A 286 7.72 7.81 21.02
C GLY A 286 8.21 7.34 19.66
N GLY A 287 8.11 8.20 18.64
CA GLY A 287 8.63 7.97 17.30
C GLY A 287 10.12 8.27 17.16
N SER A 288 10.65 8.05 15.97
CA SER A 288 12.03 8.32 15.57
C SER A 288 12.17 9.73 14.96
N GLY A 289 13.39 10.25 14.91
CA GLY A 289 13.71 11.58 14.38
C GLY A 289 13.57 12.70 15.41
N THR A 290 13.91 13.92 15.01
CA THR A 290 13.85 15.11 15.90
C THR A 290 12.43 15.62 16.12
N TYR A 291 11.56 15.38 15.15
CA TYR A 291 10.12 15.70 15.17
C TYR A 291 9.42 14.86 14.08
N PRO A 292 8.09 14.74 14.08
CA PRO A 292 7.40 14.00 13.02
C PRO A 292 7.67 14.62 11.64
N LEU A 293 7.99 13.77 10.65
CA LEU A 293 8.38 14.14 9.29
C LEU A 293 9.72 14.86 9.21
N SER A 294 10.61 14.66 10.18
CA SER A 294 11.98 15.20 10.12
C SER A 294 12.86 14.50 9.07
N ALA A 295 12.52 13.28 8.64
CA ALA A 295 13.22 12.62 7.54
C ALA A 295 12.70 13.15 6.19
N PRO A 296 13.58 13.48 5.23
CA PRO A 296 13.15 13.99 3.93
C PRO A 296 12.27 13.00 3.16
N GLU A 297 12.47 11.69 3.36
CA GLU A 297 11.65 10.64 2.75
C GLU A 297 10.21 10.63 3.26
N THR A 298 10.02 10.69 4.59
CA THR A 298 8.66 10.74 5.17
C THR A 298 7.98 12.07 4.87
N HIS A 299 8.73 13.17 4.85
CA HIS A 299 8.23 14.48 4.43
C HIS A 299 7.71 14.43 2.99
N ALA A 300 8.49 13.89 2.05
CA ALA A 300 8.08 13.74 0.65
C ALA A 300 6.82 12.87 0.51
N MET A 301 6.76 11.76 1.24
CA MET A 301 5.55 10.93 1.30
C MET A 301 4.35 11.69 1.86
N ALA A 302 4.55 12.51 2.89
CA ALA A 302 3.47 13.26 3.50
C ALA A 302 2.92 14.36 2.59
N GLU A 303 3.79 15.08 1.89
CA GLU A 303 3.40 16.03 0.85
C GLU A 303 2.65 15.33 -0.30
N PHE A 304 3.11 14.15 -0.70
CA PHE A 304 2.42 13.35 -1.71
C PHE A 304 0.99 13.00 -1.26
N PHE A 305 0.78 12.39 -0.10
CA PHE A 305 -0.58 12.03 0.36
C PHE A 305 -1.48 13.24 0.64
N THR A 306 -0.89 14.40 0.94
CA THR A 306 -1.62 15.67 1.07
C THR A 306 -2.14 16.16 -0.29
N ASN A 307 -1.36 16.00 -1.36
CA ASN A 307 -1.74 16.44 -2.71
C ASN A 307 -2.57 15.41 -3.49
N TYR A 308 -2.44 14.12 -3.17
CA TYR A 308 -3.14 13.01 -3.84
C TYR A 308 -4.27 12.45 -2.96
N ARG A 309 -5.21 13.33 -2.59
CA ARG A 309 -6.34 13.02 -1.70
C ARG A 309 -7.31 11.97 -2.24
N ASN A 310 -7.18 11.60 -3.52
CA ASN A 310 -8.00 10.59 -4.17
C ASN A 310 -7.68 9.15 -3.79
N ILE A 311 -6.60 8.92 -3.06
CA ILE A 311 -6.21 7.61 -2.58
C ILE A 311 -7.15 7.14 -1.47
N LEU A 312 -7.78 5.98 -1.64
CA LEU A 312 -8.60 5.31 -0.61
C LEU A 312 -7.91 4.07 -0.04
N MET A 313 -6.96 3.49 -0.78
CA MET A 313 -6.23 2.29 -0.36
C MET A 313 -4.74 2.55 -0.39
N ALA A 314 -4.03 2.08 0.63
CA ALA A 314 -2.58 2.13 0.69
C ALA A 314 -2.00 0.80 1.17
N GLN A 315 -0.93 0.35 0.52
CA GLN A 315 -0.15 -0.82 0.88
C GLN A 315 1.29 -0.40 1.20
N PHE A 316 1.82 -0.89 2.31
CA PHE A 316 3.25 -0.77 2.63
C PHE A 316 3.83 -2.18 2.77
N TYR A 317 4.68 -2.57 1.84
CA TYR A 317 5.39 -3.84 1.90
C TYR A 317 6.62 -3.73 2.77
N HIS A 318 6.66 -4.60 3.77
CA HIS A 318 7.73 -4.87 4.70
C HIS A 318 8.13 -6.34 4.57
N THR A 319 9.18 -6.75 5.25
CA THR A 319 9.51 -8.18 5.39
C THR A 319 10.32 -8.40 6.67
N SER A 320 10.17 -9.50 7.39
CA SER A 320 9.57 -10.79 7.02
C SER A 320 8.51 -11.26 8.00
N GLY A 321 7.68 -12.20 7.58
CA GLY A 321 6.76 -12.84 8.51
C GLY A 321 5.62 -13.62 7.88
N GLY A 322 5.26 -13.38 6.62
CA GLY A 322 4.14 -14.03 5.94
C GLY A 322 2.76 -13.62 6.45
N PHE A 323 2.57 -12.35 6.85
CA PHE A 323 1.30 -11.87 7.40
C PHE A 323 1.04 -10.39 7.09
N THR A 324 -0.19 -9.94 7.24
CA THR A 324 -0.60 -8.54 7.06
C THR A 324 -1.14 -7.94 8.36
N TYR A 325 -0.78 -6.69 8.62
CA TYR A 325 -1.35 -5.83 9.64
C TYR A 325 -2.36 -4.85 9.05
N ARG A 326 -3.52 -4.75 9.71
CA ARG A 326 -4.37 -3.56 9.62
C ARG A 326 -4.08 -2.58 10.78
N PRO A 327 -4.37 -1.29 10.62
CA PRO A 327 -4.26 -0.32 11.70
C PRO A 327 -5.21 -0.65 12.87
N MET A 328 -4.97 -0.12 14.07
CA MET A 328 -3.82 0.71 14.46
C MET A 328 -2.77 -0.10 15.23
N GLY A 329 -1.54 0.37 15.26
CA GLY A 329 -0.54 -0.10 16.24
C GLY A 329 -0.44 0.78 17.48
N THR A 330 -0.93 2.01 17.41
CA THR A 330 -0.96 2.98 18.53
C THR A 330 -2.24 2.89 19.37
N ALA A 331 -3.26 2.20 18.86
CA ALA A 331 -4.55 2.05 19.52
C ALA A 331 -5.13 0.65 19.31
N PRO A 332 -5.83 0.10 20.31
CA PRO A 332 -6.47 -1.21 20.17
C PRO A 332 -7.62 -1.17 19.18
N HIS A 333 -8.03 -2.35 18.71
CA HIS A 333 -9.13 -2.52 17.77
C HIS A 333 -10.43 -1.78 18.17
N SER A 334 -10.73 -1.71 19.47
CA SER A 334 -11.94 -1.05 20.01
C SER A 334 -12.00 0.45 19.74
N ARG A 335 -10.90 1.07 19.30
CA ARG A 335 -10.82 2.50 18.94
C ARG A 335 -11.14 2.76 17.47
N LEU A 336 -11.19 1.73 16.63
CA LEU A 336 -11.56 1.86 15.22
C LEU A 336 -13.08 1.78 15.06
N ASN A 337 -13.59 2.43 14.03
CA ASN A 337 -15.00 2.30 13.69
C ASN A 337 -15.32 0.83 13.32
N PRO A 338 -16.33 0.19 13.92
CA PRO A 338 -16.67 -1.20 13.63
C PRO A 338 -16.94 -1.47 12.14
N ALA A 339 -17.43 -0.47 11.40
CA ALA A 339 -17.70 -0.61 9.98
C ALA A 339 -16.42 -0.72 9.14
N ASP A 340 -15.37 0.03 9.48
CA ASP A 340 -14.09 -0.08 8.80
C ASP A 340 -13.39 -1.39 9.14
N VAL A 341 -13.52 -1.85 10.40
CA VAL A 341 -12.96 -3.14 10.79
C VAL A 341 -13.66 -4.29 10.07
N ALA A 342 -14.97 -4.20 9.85
CA ALA A 342 -15.69 -5.20 9.06
C ALA A 342 -15.17 -5.26 7.60
N VAL A 343 -14.82 -4.13 7.00
CA VAL A 343 -14.15 -4.10 5.68
C VAL A 343 -12.77 -4.74 5.75
N PHE A 344 -11.96 -4.38 6.75
CA PHE A 344 -10.63 -4.95 6.89
C PHE A 344 -10.68 -6.47 7.10
N ASP A 345 -11.47 -6.98 8.04
CA ASP A 345 -11.37 -8.38 8.44
C ASP A 345 -12.23 -9.30 7.55
N PHE A 346 -13.49 -8.94 7.32
CA PHE A 346 -14.42 -9.84 6.61
C PHE A 346 -14.34 -9.76 5.09
N ILE A 347 -13.70 -8.71 4.54
CA ILE A 347 -13.53 -8.54 3.09
C ILE A 347 -12.05 -8.69 2.71
N MET A 348 -11.19 -7.80 3.21
CA MET A 348 -9.77 -7.83 2.82
C MET A 348 -9.03 -9.00 3.45
N GLY A 349 -9.18 -9.20 4.76
CA GLY A 349 -8.50 -10.25 5.51
C GLY A 349 -8.92 -11.63 5.05
N LYS A 350 -10.23 -11.87 4.94
CA LYS A 350 -10.75 -13.11 4.35
C LYS A 350 -10.10 -13.40 3.00
N LYS A 351 -10.08 -12.42 2.09
CA LYS A 351 -9.51 -12.63 0.76
C LYS A 351 -7.99 -12.87 0.81
N TYR A 352 -7.29 -12.18 1.69
CA TYR A 352 -5.86 -12.36 1.89
C TYR A 352 -5.52 -13.79 2.33
N LEU A 353 -6.24 -14.32 3.33
CA LEU A 353 -6.06 -15.69 3.83
C LEU A 353 -6.32 -16.74 2.73
N GLU A 354 -7.38 -16.56 1.94
CA GLU A 354 -7.66 -17.41 0.77
C GLU A 354 -6.49 -17.43 -0.22
N ILE A 355 -5.86 -16.28 -0.47
CA ILE A 355 -4.74 -16.14 -1.42
C ILE A 355 -3.48 -16.81 -0.90
N ILE A 356 -3.15 -16.62 0.38
CA ILE A 356 -1.96 -17.22 0.98
C ILE A 356 -2.14 -18.70 1.36
N GLY A 357 -3.36 -19.23 1.23
CA GLY A 357 -3.71 -20.62 1.54
C GLY A 357 -3.88 -20.90 3.03
N GLU A 358 -4.16 -19.87 3.85
CA GLU A 358 -4.43 -20.01 5.28
C GLU A 358 -5.93 -20.16 5.54
N GLU A 359 -6.29 -20.89 6.59
CA GLU A 359 -7.70 -21.11 6.96
C GLU A 359 -8.39 -19.79 7.33
N VAL A 360 -9.57 -19.56 6.74
CA VAL A 360 -10.41 -18.41 7.08
C VAL A 360 -11.19 -18.73 8.36
N PRO A 361 -11.11 -17.88 9.40
CA PRO A 361 -11.88 -18.09 10.63
C PRO A 361 -13.37 -18.28 10.37
N GLU A 362 -14.01 -19.22 11.08
CA GLU A 362 -15.44 -19.51 10.92
C GLU A 362 -16.31 -18.26 11.11
N ALA A 363 -15.96 -17.42 12.08
CA ALA A 363 -16.63 -16.15 12.36
C ALA A 363 -16.62 -15.16 11.18
N TRP A 364 -15.68 -15.31 10.23
CA TRP A 364 -15.60 -14.47 9.03
C TRP A 364 -16.41 -15.06 7.88
N LEU A 365 -16.66 -16.37 7.90
CA LEU A 365 -17.57 -17.04 6.98
C LEU A 365 -19.04 -16.81 7.37
N TYR A 366 -19.33 -16.72 8.67
CA TYR A 366 -20.68 -16.55 9.23
C TYR A 366 -20.79 -15.35 10.19
N PRO A 367 -20.55 -14.12 9.71
CA PRO A 367 -20.51 -12.94 10.57
C PRO A 367 -21.86 -12.61 11.23
N GLU A 368 -22.98 -13.15 10.74
CA GLU A 368 -24.28 -13.05 11.40
C GLU A 368 -24.35 -13.76 12.76
N LYS A 369 -23.40 -14.67 13.04
CA LYS A 369 -23.29 -15.42 14.30
C LYS A 369 -22.28 -14.82 15.27
N LEU A 370 -21.76 -13.61 15.04
CA LEU A 370 -20.74 -13.01 15.92
C LEU A 370 -21.15 -12.94 17.39
N ASP A 371 -22.43 -12.68 17.69
CA ASP A 371 -22.91 -12.67 19.09
C ASP A 371 -22.86 -14.05 19.75
N GLN A 372 -22.99 -15.12 18.97
CA GLN A 372 -22.79 -16.49 19.45
C GLN A 372 -21.30 -16.73 19.70
N TYR A 373 -20.43 -16.44 18.73
CA TYR A 373 -18.99 -16.67 18.88
C TYR A 373 -18.38 -15.84 20.03
N ARG A 374 -18.85 -14.60 20.26
CA ARG A 374 -18.48 -13.81 21.45
C ARG A 374 -18.79 -14.52 22.75
N LYS A 375 -19.97 -15.14 22.86
CA LYS A 375 -20.39 -15.89 24.08
C LYS A 375 -19.55 -17.15 24.27
N GLU A 376 -19.23 -17.85 23.19
CA GLU A 376 -18.39 -19.04 23.23
C GLU A 376 -16.97 -18.70 23.71
N LEU A 377 -16.38 -17.61 23.20
CA LEU A 377 -15.06 -17.16 23.62
C LEU A 377 -15.00 -16.63 25.06
N GLN A 378 -16.12 -16.20 25.68
CA GLN A 378 -16.08 -15.76 27.08
C GLN A 378 -15.57 -16.85 28.02
N GLY A 379 -15.77 -18.13 27.68
CA GLY A 379 -15.31 -19.28 28.47
C GLY A 379 -13.92 -19.81 28.12
N SER A 380 -13.21 -19.20 27.15
CA SER A 380 -11.88 -19.66 26.72
C SER A 380 -10.74 -18.81 27.33
N ASP A 381 -9.51 -19.25 27.07
CA ASP A 381 -8.28 -18.53 27.44
C ASP A 381 -7.94 -17.37 26.48
N ALA A 382 -8.80 -17.09 25.50
CA ALA A 382 -8.61 -15.98 24.56
C ALA A 382 -8.47 -14.63 25.28
N ASP A 383 -7.71 -13.71 24.68
CA ASP A 383 -7.52 -12.37 25.21
C ASP A 383 -8.84 -11.55 25.18
N THR A 384 -8.85 -10.43 25.91
CA THR A 384 -10.04 -9.58 26.04
C THR A 384 -10.53 -8.98 24.72
N TYR A 385 -9.62 -8.71 23.78
CA TYR A 385 -9.95 -8.15 22.47
C TYR A 385 -10.56 -9.21 21.56
N SER A 386 -9.98 -10.41 21.52
CA SER A 386 -10.58 -11.57 20.83
C SER A 386 -11.98 -11.89 21.35
N LYS A 387 -12.15 -11.89 22.68
CA LYS A 387 -13.47 -12.04 23.34
C LYS A 387 -14.46 -10.95 22.93
N SER A 388 -14.02 -9.69 22.85
CA SER A 388 -14.88 -8.57 22.47
C SER A 388 -15.32 -8.64 21.00
N ARG A 389 -14.41 -9.05 20.11
CA ARG A 389 -14.70 -9.09 18.67
C ARG A 389 -15.46 -10.34 18.25
N GLY A 390 -15.30 -11.44 18.98
CA GLY A 390 -15.95 -12.73 18.72
C GLY A 390 -15.11 -13.69 17.89
N TYR A 391 -13.81 -13.45 17.75
CA TYR A 391 -12.86 -14.34 17.06
C TYR A 391 -11.43 -13.96 17.43
N GLU A 392 -10.54 -14.94 17.40
CA GLU A 392 -9.09 -14.71 17.44
C GLU A 392 -8.59 -14.37 16.04
N LEU A 393 -7.59 -13.50 15.95
CA LEU A 393 -6.97 -13.13 14.68
C LEU A 393 -6.13 -14.30 14.14
N PRO A 394 -6.29 -14.69 12.87
CA PRO A 394 -5.47 -15.72 12.26
C PRO A 394 -4.01 -15.23 12.12
N ARG A 395 -3.08 -16.15 11.86
CA ARG A 395 -1.65 -15.79 11.80
C ARG A 395 -1.38 -14.86 10.62
N GLY A 396 -2.02 -15.08 9.48
CA GLY A 396 -1.83 -14.32 8.24
C GLY A 396 -2.45 -12.92 8.25
N TRP A 397 -3.37 -12.62 9.17
CA TRP A 397 -4.03 -11.32 9.25
C TRP A 397 -4.15 -10.86 10.70
N ARG A 398 -3.47 -9.77 11.05
CA ARG A 398 -3.25 -9.32 12.43
C ARG A 398 -3.53 -7.83 12.60
N VAL A 399 -3.49 -7.39 13.85
CA VAL A 399 -3.33 -5.97 14.21
C VAL A 399 -1.91 -5.75 14.72
N SER A 400 -1.37 -4.56 14.53
CA SER A 400 -0.05 -4.25 15.07
C SER A 400 -0.08 -4.08 16.58
N TYR A 401 -1.16 -3.51 17.15
CA TYR A 401 -1.30 -3.30 18.60
C TYR A 401 -1.08 -4.60 19.39
N ASN A 402 -0.33 -4.55 20.48
CA ASN A 402 -0.11 -5.72 21.32
C ASN A 402 -1.33 -5.91 22.24
N GLU A 403 -2.29 -6.70 21.75
CA GLU A 403 -3.54 -7.02 22.44
C GLU A 403 -3.32 -7.86 23.71
N GLU A 404 -2.32 -8.75 23.74
CA GLU A 404 -2.00 -9.58 24.91
C GLU A 404 -1.45 -8.76 26.09
N GLY A 405 -0.55 -7.82 25.79
CA GLY A 405 0.11 -6.97 26.78
C GLY A 405 -0.57 -5.61 26.99
N ASP A 406 -1.72 -5.40 26.35
CA ASP A 406 -2.45 -4.13 26.27
C ASP A 406 -1.56 -2.90 26.13
N LYS A 407 -0.74 -2.89 25.06
CA LYS A 407 0.22 -1.81 24.83
C LYS A 407 0.42 -1.50 23.35
N ARG A 408 0.77 -0.23 23.09
CA ARG A 408 1.16 0.24 21.75
C ARG A 408 2.33 -0.58 21.22
N TYR A 409 2.26 -0.92 19.93
CA TYR A 409 3.36 -1.59 19.22
C TYR A 409 4.48 -0.64 18.84
N GLY A 410 4.10 0.56 18.39
CA GLY A 410 5.01 1.60 17.94
C GLY A 410 4.30 2.94 17.91
N TYR A 411 5.03 3.96 17.48
CA TYR A 411 4.60 5.35 17.41
C TYR A 411 4.98 5.89 16.04
N GLY A 412 4.21 6.83 15.49
CA GLY A 412 4.54 7.50 14.23
C GLY A 412 4.58 6.58 13.01
N MET A 413 3.61 5.67 12.87
CA MET A 413 3.52 4.73 11.75
C MET A 413 2.72 5.31 10.59
N ALA A 414 3.10 5.00 9.35
CA ALA A 414 2.44 5.51 8.15
C ALA A 414 0.96 5.08 8.08
N THR A 415 0.68 3.80 8.35
CA THR A 415 -0.67 3.24 8.28
C THR A 415 -1.63 3.89 9.27
N ASP A 416 -1.18 4.12 10.50
CA ASP A 416 -2.02 4.75 11.53
C ASP A 416 -2.34 6.19 11.12
N TRP A 417 -1.35 6.92 10.61
CA TRP A 417 -1.53 8.29 10.13
C TRP A 417 -2.47 8.40 8.94
N LEU A 418 -2.31 7.55 7.93
CA LEU A 418 -3.16 7.59 6.73
C LEU A 418 -4.61 7.21 7.05
N TYR A 419 -4.82 6.23 7.93
CA TYR A 419 -6.17 5.88 8.41
C TYR A 419 -6.79 7.04 9.19
N ALA A 420 -6.09 7.55 10.22
CA ALA A 420 -6.60 8.54 11.15
C ALA A 420 -6.83 9.92 10.55
N GLN A 421 -5.95 10.38 9.66
CA GLN A 421 -5.99 11.77 9.17
C GLN A 421 -6.67 11.90 7.81
N TYR A 422 -6.62 10.84 7.01
CA TYR A 422 -6.97 10.90 5.59
C TYR A 422 -8.03 9.93 5.13
N GLY A 423 -8.54 9.08 6.03
CA GLY A 423 -9.59 8.12 5.75
C GLY A 423 -9.18 7.13 4.66
N ILE A 424 -8.06 6.44 4.87
CA ILE A 424 -7.49 5.49 3.92
C ILE A 424 -7.50 4.09 4.55
N TYR A 425 -7.95 3.09 3.80
CA TYR A 425 -7.74 1.67 4.14
C TYR A 425 -6.27 1.32 3.87
N SER A 426 -5.40 1.75 4.78
CA SER A 426 -3.97 1.50 4.76
C SER A 426 -3.64 0.21 5.52
N ILE A 427 -2.75 -0.61 4.99
CA ILE A 427 -2.26 -1.84 5.62
C ILE A 427 -0.76 -2.00 5.39
N THR A 428 -0.14 -2.84 6.21
CA THR A 428 1.26 -3.24 6.10
C THR A 428 1.34 -4.74 5.95
N THR A 429 2.14 -5.25 5.01
CA THR A 429 2.35 -6.69 4.86
C THR A 429 3.80 -7.04 5.09
N GLU A 430 4.06 -7.95 6.03
CA GLU A 430 5.34 -8.62 6.25
C GLU A 430 5.40 -9.82 5.30
N LEU A 431 6.13 -9.68 4.19
CA LEU A 431 6.05 -10.57 3.05
C LEU A 431 6.57 -11.99 3.31
N TRP A 432 7.90 -12.13 3.43
CA TRP A 432 8.57 -13.42 3.29
C TRP A 432 8.28 -14.40 4.42
N ASN A 433 7.85 -15.60 4.07
CA ASN A 433 7.82 -16.77 4.95
C ASN A 433 8.33 -18.01 4.19
N PRO A 434 9.59 -18.44 4.42
CA PRO A 434 10.18 -19.58 3.71
C PRO A 434 9.29 -20.82 3.63
N GLU A 435 8.62 -21.17 4.73
CA GLU A 435 7.79 -22.37 4.82
C GLU A 435 6.55 -22.32 3.92
N ALA A 436 6.01 -21.12 3.68
CA ALA A 436 4.80 -20.94 2.86
C ALA A 436 5.12 -20.51 1.41
N ASP A 437 6.33 -19.99 1.19
CA ASP A 437 6.69 -19.35 -0.08
C ASP A 437 7.68 -20.16 -0.91
N ILE A 438 8.40 -21.12 -0.31
CA ILE A 438 9.23 -22.09 -1.03
C ILE A 438 8.43 -23.40 -1.21
N PRO A 439 8.00 -23.73 -2.44
CA PRO A 439 7.24 -24.96 -2.69
C PRO A 439 8.05 -26.20 -2.34
N GLY A 440 7.47 -27.06 -1.49
CA GLY A 440 8.10 -28.33 -1.09
C GLY A 440 9.30 -28.17 -0.15
N LEU A 441 9.45 -27.01 0.51
CA LEU A 441 10.47 -26.87 1.56
C LEU A 441 10.15 -27.81 2.72
N GLU A 442 10.97 -28.85 2.87
CA GLU A 442 10.86 -29.78 3.98
C GLU A 442 11.55 -29.20 5.21
N VAL A 443 10.75 -28.86 6.21
CA VAL A 443 11.27 -28.40 7.49
C VAL A 443 10.85 -29.36 8.59
N ARG A 444 11.85 -29.85 9.34
CA ARG A 444 11.62 -30.80 10.42
C ARG A 444 10.90 -30.13 11.60
N ASP A 445 10.09 -30.93 12.27
CA ASP A 445 9.40 -30.55 13.51
C ASP A 445 10.38 -30.70 14.69
N ASP A 446 11.17 -29.65 14.90
CA ASP A 446 12.18 -29.57 15.96
C ASP A 446 11.73 -28.58 17.04
N GLU A 447 12.13 -28.82 18.29
CA GLU A 447 11.90 -27.87 19.41
C GLU A 447 12.44 -26.47 19.08
N ASN A 448 13.59 -26.39 18.41
CA ASN A 448 14.12 -25.13 17.88
C ASN A 448 13.67 -24.93 16.43
N ARG A 449 12.41 -24.49 16.26
CA ARG A 449 11.81 -24.18 14.95
C ARG A 449 12.70 -23.27 14.10
N ARG A 450 13.38 -22.30 14.72
CA ARG A 450 14.25 -21.34 14.04
C ARG A 450 15.44 -22.05 13.37
N ALA A 451 16.12 -22.92 14.11
CA ALA A 451 17.25 -23.71 13.59
C ALA A 451 16.81 -24.64 12.46
N ALA A 452 15.67 -25.31 12.60
CA ALA A 452 15.14 -26.20 11.58
C ALA A 452 14.88 -25.48 10.24
N VAL A 453 14.31 -24.27 10.27
CA VAL A 453 14.13 -23.45 9.05
C VAL A 453 15.48 -23.09 8.44
N GLU A 454 16.47 -22.69 9.25
CA GLU A 454 17.81 -22.35 8.74
C GLU A 454 18.50 -23.54 8.05
N ARG A 455 18.42 -24.74 8.65
CA ARG A 455 18.97 -25.96 8.04
C ARG A 455 18.28 -26.28 6.71
N ALA A 456 16.95 -26.15 6.67
CA ALA A 456 16.19 -26.35 5.44
C ALA A 456 16.56 -25.32 4.36
N LEU A 457 16.78 -24.06 4.73
CA LEU A 457 17.22 -23.01 3.82
C LEU A 457 18.65 -23.24 3.31
N LEU A 458 19.58 -23.67 4.16
CA LEU A 458 20.93 -24.03 3.74
C LEU A 458 20.91 -25.16 2.72
N LYS A 459 20.16 -26.23 3.02
CA LYS A 459 19.97 -27.34 2.09
C LYS A 459 19.33 -26.87 0.78
N TYR A 460 18.28 -26.06 0.85
CA TYR A 460 17.60 -25.54 -0.33
C TYR A 460 18.55 -24.73 -1.20
N GLN A 461 19.40 -23.88 -0.59
CA GLN A 461 20.33 -23.08 -1.37
C GLN A 461 21.53 -23.87 -1.92
N ASP A 462 21.95 -24.93 -1.24
CA ASP A 462 22.93 -25.89 -1.79
C ASP A 462 22.36 -26.56 -3.06
N ASP A 463 21.11 -27.01 -3.00
CA ASP A 463 20.45 -27.75 -4.10
C ASP A 463 20.03 -26.85 -5.28
N ARG A 464 19.69 -25.59 -5.02
CA ARG A 464 19.09 -24.68 -6.03
C ARG A 464 20.02 -23.58 -6.51
N TYR A 465 20.94 -23.12 -5.69
CA TYR A 465 21.85 -22.03 -6.02
C TYR A 465 23.33 -22.45 -5.99
N ASP A 466 23.61 -23.76 -5.99
CA ASP A 466 24.96 -24.33 -5.92
C ASP A 466 25.78 -23.81 -4.73
N GLY A 467 25.13 -23.54 -3.59
CA GLY A 467 25.81 -23.01 -2.40
C GLY A 467 26.20 -21.52 -2.48
N LYS A 468 25.80 -20.78 -3.53
CA LYS A 468 26.30 -19.42 -3.79
C LYS A 468 25.72 -18.34 -2.89
N LEU A 469 24.73 -18.64 -2.04
CA LEU A 469 24.08 -17.66 -1.17
C LEU A 469 24.70 -17.62 0.23
N PHE A 470 25.58 -18.58 0.53
CA PHE A 470 26.25 -18.76 1.81
C PHE A 470 27.75 -18.94 1.59
N ILE A 471 28.58 -18.26 2.38
CA ILE A 471 30.03 -18.43 2.36
C ILE A 471 30.43 -19.39 3.47
N ASP A 472 31.09 -20.49 3.11
CA ASP A 472 31.64 -21.43 4.10
C ASP A 472 32.62 -20.73 5.04
N TRP A 473 32.57 -21.08 6.32
CA TRP A 473 33.46 -20.54 7.34
C TRP A 473 34.93 -20.85 7.04
N LYS A 474 35.76 -19.82 6.95
CA LYS A 474 37.20 -19.91 6.70
C LYS A 474 37.96 -19.27 7.83
N SER A 475 39.06 -19.90 8.25
CA SER A 475 39.92 -19.33 9.29
C SER A 475 40.45 -17.96 8.87
N PHE A 476 40.29 -16.99 9.76
CA PHE A 476 40.74 -15.62 9.59
C PHE A 476 41.29 -15.10 10.92
N ARG A 477 42.35 -14.29 10.85
CA ARG A 477 42.92 -13.64 12.02
C ARG A 477 42.57 -12.16 11.98
N HIS A 478 41.56 -11.80 12.75
CA HIS A 478 41.12 -10.43 12.91
C HIS A 478 42.22 -9.57 13.55
N PRO A 479 42.46 -8.34 13.05
CA PRO A 479 43.52 -7.48 13.58
C PRO A 479 43.36 -7.17 15.08
N GLU A 480 42.12 -6.96 15.52
CA GLU A 480 41.74 -6.63 16.90
C GLU A 480 41.26 -7.84 17.71
N LEU A 481 40.45 -8.73 17.13
CA LEU A 481 39.80 -9.84 17.85
C LEU A 481 40.60 -11.16 17.84
N GLY A 482 41.67 -11.24 17.05
CA GLY A 482 42.51 -12.43 16.96
C GLY A 482 41.89 -13.56 16.12
N GLU A 483 42.13 -14.81 16.52
CA GLU A 483 41.79 -15.99 15.73
C GLU A 483 40.27 -16.25 15.72
N GLY A 484 39.71 -16.40 14.52
CA GLY A 484 38.30 -16.75 14.30
C GLY A 484 38.06 -17.24 12.88
N GLU A 485 36.84 -17.09 12.40
CA GLU A 485 36.43 -17.49 11.06
C GLU A 485 35.51 -16.44 10.43
N THR A 486 35.72 -16.12 9.15
CA THR A 486 34.79 -15.34 8.31
C THR A 486 33.89 -16.27 7.52
N GLY A 487 32.63 -15.87 7.30
CA GLY A 487 31.65 -16.66 6.56
C GLY A 487 30.21 -16.43 7.06
N GLY A 488 29.29 -17.23 6.54
CA GLY A 488 27.86 -17.12 6.86
C GLY A 488 27.00 -16.76 5.65
N TRP A 489 25.75 -16.40 5.92
CA TRP A 489 24.85 -15.90 4.87
C TRP A 489 25.39 -14.58 4.32
N ILE A 490 25.47 -14.47 3.00
CA ILE A 490 25.73 -13.18 2.36
C ILE A 490 24.61 -12.23 2.79
N SER A 491 24.95 -11.03 3.26
CA SER A 491 24.01 -10.09 3.87
C SER A 491 22.73 -9.89 3.05
N ARG A 492 22.87 -9.82 1.72
CA ARG A 492 21.76 -9.65 0.75
C ARG A 492 20.81 -10.86 0.64
N TYR A 493 21.21 -12.05 1.07
CA TYR A 493 20.35 -13.25 1.07
C TYR A 493 20.03 -13.72 2.48
N SER A 494 20.52 -13.01 3.49
CA SER A 494 20.19 -13.30 4.87
C SER A 494 18.68 -13.19 5.10
N ARG A 495 18.15 -14.22 5.76
CA ARG A 495 16.80 -14.53 6.28
C ARG A 495 15.57 -13.66 5.99
N ASN A 496 15.72 -12.34 5.89
CA ASN A 496 14.61 -11.39 5.88
C ASN A 496 14.02 -11.14 4.49
N ASN A 497 14.65 -11.59 3.41
CA ASN A 497 14.16 -11.38 2.04
C ASN A 497 13.90 -12.69 1.30
N ALA A 498 12.90 -12.68 0.40
CA ALA A 498 12.57 -13.83 -0.42
C ALA A 498 13.69 -14.11 -1.43
N LEU A 499 14.17 -15.35 -1.48
CA LEU A 499 15.28 -15.73 -2.37
C LEU A 499 14.91 -15.49 -3.85
N PRO A 500 15.83 -14.98 -4.70
CA PRO A 500 15.55 -14.71 -6.11
C PRO A 500 15.06 -15.95 -6.89
N GLY A 501 14.36 -15.75 -7.99
CA GLY A 501 13.79 -16.82 -8.80
C GLY A 501 12.40 -17.25 -8.30
N GLU A 502 12.14 -18.55 -8.25
CA GLU A 502 10.82 -19.11 -7.94
C GLU A 502 10.24 -18.63 -6.58
N PRO A 503 10.99 -18.60 -5.45
CA PRO A 503 10.43 -18.14 -4.18
C PRO A 503 9.98 -16.68 -4.21
N LEU A 504 10.81 -15.79 -4.77
CA LEU A 504 10.46 -14.38 -4.94
C LEU A 504 9.24 -14.18 -5.85
N LEU A 505 9.16 -14.92 -6.96
CA LEU A 505 8.01 -14.87 -7.87
C LEU A 505 6.72 -15.33 -7.19
N ASN A 506 6.78 -16.35 -6.33
CA ASN A 506 5.61 -16.81 -5.57
C ASN A 506 5.08 -15.74 -4.61
N VAL A 507 5.99 -15.05 -3.90
CA VAL A 507 5.63 -13.90 -3.06
C VAL A 507 4.98 -12.82 -3.93
N CYS A 508 5.63 -12.43 -5.03
CA CYS A 508 5.13 -11.40 -5.94
C CYS A 508 3.72 -11.72 -6.48
N GLU A 509 3.48 -12.97 -6.90
CA GLU A 509 2.19 -13.37 -7.47
C GLU A 509 1.05 -13.30 -6.43
N LYS A 510 1.27 -13.80 -5.21
CA LYS A 510 0.26 -13.72 -4.13
C LYS A 510 -0.17 -12.28 -3.88
N HIS A 511 0.80 -11.37 -3.78
CA HIS A 511 0.51 -9.97 -3.46
C HIS A 511 -0.05 -9.19 -4.65
N TRP A 512 0.36 -9.50 -5.88
CA TRP A 512 -0.30 -9.00 -7.09
C TRP A 512 -1.80 -9.35 -7.11
N GLN A 513 -2.16 -10.60 -6.83
CA GLN A 513 -3.57 -11.02 -6.80
C GLN A 513 -4.37 -10.27 -5.72
N PHE A 514 -3.74 -10.01 -4.57
CA PHE A 514 -4.38 -9.26 -3.50
C PHE A 514 -4.58 -7.79 -3.86
N GLU A 515 -3.61 -7.12 -4.48
CA GLU A 515 -3.78 -5.74 -4.91
C GLU A 515 -4.78 -5.58 -6.06
N LEU A 516 -4.88 -6.57 -6.94
CA LEU A 516 -5.93 -6.61 -7.97
C LEU A 516 -7.32 -6.69 -7.34
N PHE A 517 -7.50 -7.54 -6.33
CA PHE A 517 -8.74 -7.61 -5.56
C PHE A 517 -9.04 -6.27 -4.88
N ARG A 518 -8.07 -5.69 -4.16
CA ARG A 518 -8.25 -4.39 -3.49
C ARG A 518 -8.61 -3.27 -4.45
N ALA A 519 -7.95 -3.20 -5.60
CA ALA A 519 -8.29 -2.22 -6.63
C ALA A 519 -9.74 -2.37 -7.15
N SER A 520 -10.27 -3.59 -7.21
CA SER A 520 -11.67 -3.85 -7.57
C SER A 520 -12.68 -3.35 -6.53
N LEU A 521 -12.24 -3.15 -5.29
CA LEU A 521 -13.09 -2.70 -4.19
C LEU A 521 -13.36 -1.18 -4.23
N LEU A 522 -12.55 -0.41 -4.96
CA LEU A 522 -12.62 1.05 -4.93
C LEU A 522 -13.98 1.61 -5.41
N PRO A 523 -14.47 2.74 -4.84
CA PRO A 523 -15.73 3.40 -5.19
C PRO A 523 -15.71 3.92 -6.63
N GLU A 524 -16.85 4.04 -7.29
CA GLU A 524 -16.95 4.58 -8.65
C GLU A 524 -18.24 5.37 -8.80
N ILE A 525 -18.15 6.68 -9.00
CA ILE A 525 -19.33 7.55 -9.07
C ILE A 525 -19.76 7.77 -10.51
N ILE A 526 -21.07 7.70 -10.73
CA ILE A 526 -21.71 8.02 -12.01
C ILE A 526 -22.87 9.01 -11.82
N ILE A 527 -23.19 9.73 -12.90
CA ILE A 527 -24.43 10.51 -13.03
C ILE A 527 -25.42 9.66 -13.83
N LYS A 528 -26.62 9.49 -13.30
CA LYS A 528 -27.66 8.63 -13.88
C LYS A 528 -29.00 9.36 -13.88
N ASP A 529 -29.90 8.91 -14.74
CA ASP A 529 -31.30 9.39 -14.80
C ASP A 529 -31.45 10.92 -14.88
N LEU A 530 -30.50 11.60 -15.55
CA LEU A 530 -30.57 13.04 -15.77
C LEU A 530 -31.83 13.40 -16.58
N LYS A 531 -32.71 14.19 -15.97
CA LYS A 531 -33.96 14.67 -16.58
C LYS A 531 -34.02 16.19 -16.50
N THR A 532 -34.53 16.78 -17.57
CA THR A 532 -34.82 18.21 -17.64
C THR A 532 -36.27 18.41 -18.00
N ASN A 533 -36.96 19.32 -17.31
CA ASN A 533 -38.32 19.71 -17.64
C ASN A 533 -38.42 21.23 -17.70
N ILE A 534 -38.86 21.77 -18.84
CA ILE A 534 -39.12 23.19 -18.98
C ILE A 534 -40.46 23.50 -18.31
N ILE A 535 -40.40 24.15 -17.15
CA ILE A 535 -41.59 24.58 -16.40
C ILE A 535 -42.21 25.82 -17.07
N TYR A 536 -41.36 26.71 -17.59
CA TYR A 536 -41.80 27.93 -18.23
C TYR A 536 -40.82 28.35 -19.33
N SER A 537 -41.37 28.83 -20.44
CA SER A 537 -40.64 29.48 -21.53
C SER A 537 -41.27 30.85 -21.78
N GLY A 538 -40.51 31.92 -21.53
CA GLY A 538 -40.98 33.29 -21.72
C GLY A 538 -40.05 34.10 -22.60
N ASN A 539 -40.64 34.92 -23.47
CA ASN A 539 -39.93 35.98 -24.16
C ASN A 539 -40.24 37.31 -23.45
N THR A 540 -39.79 37.44 -22.20
CA THR A 540 -39.95 38.68 -21.45
C THR A 540 -38.70 39.51 -21.63
N SER A 541 -38.88 40.77 -22.02
CA SER A 541 -37.79 41.71 -22.24
C SER A 541 -36.94 41.97 -21.01
N GLU A 542 -37.31 41.44 -19.83
CA GLU A 542 -36.68 41.63 -18.53
C GLU A 542 -37.43 40.79 -17.47
N GLY A 543 -36.76 39.85 -16.79
CA GLY A 543 -37.40 38.94 -15.84
C GLY A 543 -36.47 38.40 -14.74
N THR A 544 -36.86 38.49 -13.46
CA THR A 544 -36.37 37.67 -12.34
C THR A 544 -37.48 36.67 -12.00
N ALA A 545 -37.18 35.39 -12.00
CA ALA A 545 -38.18 34.41 -11.57
C ALA A 545 -38.20 34.36 -10.04
N LYS A 546 -39.40 34.44 -9.45
CA LYS A 546 -39.61 34.18 -8.04
C LYS A 546 -40.66 33.10 -7.90
N ARG A 547 -40.46 32.26 -6.90
CA ARG A 547 -41.49 31.33 -6.45
C ARG A 547 -42.55 32.12 -5.70
N ASP A 548 -43.80 32.07 -6.18
CA ASP A 548 -44.97 32.64 -5.52
C ASP A 548 -45.98 31.51 -5.32
N ASN A 549 -46.02 30.94 -4.10
CA ASN A 549 -46.71 29.67 -3.78
C ASN A 549 -46.17 28.48 -4.61
N ASP A 550 -47.05 27.77 -5.32
CA ASP A 550 -46.74 26.64 -6.21
C ASP A 550 -46.51 27.06 -7.68
N GLU A 551 -46.55 28.37 -7.98
CA GLU A 551 -46.31 28.91 -9.31
C GLU A 551 -45.01 29.73 -9.37
N PHE A 552 -44.33 29.67 -10.50
CA PHE A 552 -43.16 30.53 -10.77
C PHE A 552 -43.61 31.77 -11.52
N ARG A 553 -43.43 32.95 -10.91
CA ARG A 553 -43.73 34.23 -11.52
C ARG A 553 -42.46 34.92 -11.97
N VAL A 554 -42.47 35.45 -13.18
CA VAL A 554 -41.38 36.26 -13.72
C VAL A 554 -41.70 37.73 -13.47
N GLU A 555 -40.97 38.37 -12.55
CA GLU A 555 -41.06 39.80 -12.24
C GLU A 555 -40.08 40.61 -13.10
N THR A 556 -40.39 41.85 -13.48
CA THR A 556 -39.55 42.67 -14.37
C THR A 556 -38.18 43.04 -13.77
N GLY A 557 -37.09 42.59 -14.42
CA GLY A 557 -35.67 42.91 -14.08
C GLY A 557 -35.05 44.02 -14.95
N LYS A 558 -33.71 44.18 -15.02
CA LYS A 558 -32.99 45.28 -15.74
C LYS A 558 -32.17 44.89 -17.02
N GLY A 559 -32.41 43.75 -17.68
CA GLY A 559 -31.82 43.48 -19.01
C GLY A 559 -32.56 42.47 -19.94
N LYS A 560 -32.46 42.70 -21.26
CA LYS A 560 -33.10 41.97 -22.39
C LYS A 560 -32.59 40.53 -22.61
N GLY A 561 -33.48 39.53 -22.79
CA GLY A 561 -33.16 38.14 -23.19
C GLY A 561 -34.34 37.14 -23.06
N ARG A 562 -34.28 35.94 -23.68
CA ARG A 562 -35.29 34.86 -23.47
C ARG A 562 -34.96 34.12 -22.17
N TYR A 563 -35.95 33.76 -21.36
CA TYR A 563 -35.72 32.99 -20.14
C TYR A 563 -36.51 31.69 -20.13
N ASN A 564 -35.84 30.61 -19.75
CA ASN A 564 -36.45 29.33 -19.47
C ASN A 564 -36.32 29.02 -17.98
N ILE A 565 -37.42 28.63 -17.34
CA ILE A 565 -37.39 28.02 -16.00
C ILE A 565 -37.36 26.51 -16.19
N ILE A 566 -36.32 25.89 -15.66
CA ILE A 566 -36.01 24.49 -15.89
C ILE A 566 -35.89 23.78 -14.56
N GLU A 567 -36.62 22.68 -14.42
CA GLU A 567 -36.37 21.69 -13.38
C GLU A 567 -35.35 20.68 -13.90
N ILE A 568 -34.31 20.45 -13.10
CA ILE A 568 -33.26 19.49 -13.39
C ILE A 568 -33.21 18.50 -12.24
N THR A 569 -33.33 17.22 -12.56
CA THR A 569 -33.15 16.12 -11.60
C THR A 569 -32.11 15.14 -12.11
N ALA A 570 -31.30 14.60 -11.22
CA ALA A 570 -30.35 13.53 -11.53
C ALA A 570 -30.16 12.61 -10.32
N THR A 571 -29.85 11.35 -10.58
CA THR A 571 -29.42 10.39 -9.56
C THR A 571 -27.91 10.31 -9.60
N ILE A 572 -27.26 10.59 -8.47
CA ILE A 572 -25.84 10.32 -8.31
C ILE A 572 -25.70 8.97 -7.61
N GLU A 573 -24.95 8.06 -8.23
CA GLU A 573 -24.81 6.67 -7.75
C GLU A 573 -23.32 6.30 -7.63
N ASN A 574 -22.95 5.67 -6.51
CA ASN A 574 -21.70 4.95 -6.38
C ASN A 574 -21.91 3.48 -6.81
N THR A 575 -21.35 3.11 -7.95
CA THR A 575 -21.33 1.75 -8.50
C THR A 575 -20.09 0.96 -8.10
N GLY A 576 -19.20 1.51 -7.27
CA GLY A 576 -18.08 0.75 -6.72
C GLY A 576 -18.51 -0.19 -5.58
N ALA A 577 -17.61 -1.07 -5.17
CA ALA A 577 -17.90 -2.04 -4.11
C ALA A 577 -17.94 -1.37 -2.73
N LEU A 578 -16.94 -0.56 -2.40
CA LEU A 578 -16.87 0.17 -1.14
C LEU A 578 -17.48 1.56 -1.25
N ALA A 579 -17.73 2.14 -0.07
CA ALA A 579 -18.15 3.52 0.08
C ALA A 579 -17.07 4.50 -0.39
N THR A 580 -17.50 5.73 -0.63
CA THR A 580 -16.67 6.86 -1.08
C THR A 580 -15.81 7.46 0.04
N ASN A 581 -15.99 7.02 1.28
CA ASN A 581 -15.17 7.36 2.44
C ASN A 581 -15.18 6.19 3.43
N LEU A 582 -14.25 6.22 4.40
CA LEU A 582 -14.40 5.46 5.65
C LEU A 582 -15.68 5.88 6.39
N ALA A 583 -16.07 5.08 7.38
CA ALA A 583 -17.28 5.33 8.18
C ALA A 583 -17.35 6.76 8.76
N ASP A 584 -16.26 7.22 9.39
CA ASP A 584 -16.14 8.58 9.94
C ASP A 584 -15.33 9.50 9.01
N GLY A 585 -15.08 9.06 7.78
CA GLY A 585 -14.12 9.67 6.87
C GLY A 585 -14.46 11.10 6.48
N GLU A 586 -15.74 11.51 6.53
CA GLU A 586 -16.16 12.88 6.24
C GLU A 586 -15.89 13.88 7.38
N GLU A 587 -15.63 13.39 8.59
CA GLU A 587 -15.28 14.21 9.76
C GLU A 587 -13.77 14.43 9.87
N LEU A 588 -12.98 13.65 9.13
CA LEU A 588 -11.52 13.74 9.18
C LEU A 588 -10.99 15.02 8.52
N PRO A 589 -9.99 15.70 9.13
CA PRO A 589 -9.48 16.99 8.65
C PRO A 589 -9.02 16.99 7.19
N GLY A 590 -8.47 15.86 6.72
CA GLY A 590 -7.96 15.74 5.37
C GLY A 590 -9.00 15.31 4.32
N ASN A 591 -10.27 15.18 4.69
CA ASN A 591 -11.34 14.75 3.79
C ASN A 591 -12.45 15.80 3.65
N ARG A 592 -13.34 15.55 2.70
CA ARG A 592 -14.58 16.30 2.52
C ARG A 592 -15.68 15.37 2.01
N GLN A 593 -16.91 15.80 2.23
CA GLN A 593 -18.10 15.18 1.65
C GLN A 593 -18.07 15.21 0.12
N ASP A 594 -18.79 14.27 -0.50
CA ASP A 594 -19.04 14.26 -1.93
C ASP A 594 -20.02 15.38 -2.30
N VAL A 595 -19.84 15.97 -3.49
CA VAL A 595 -20.61 17.15 -3.90
C VAL A 595 -21.01 17.05 -5.37
N ALA A 596 -22.26 17.37 -5.67
CA ALA A 596 -22.75 17.62 -7.02
C ALA A 596 -22.90 19.12 -7.26
N TRP A 597 -22.38 19.62 -8.38
CA TRP A 597 -22.44 21.01 -8.81
C TRP A 597 -23.28 21.14 -10.07
N LEU A 598 -24.13 22.16 -10.11
CA LEU A 598 -24.74 22.62 -11.35
C LEU A 598 -23.99 23.86 -11.82
N VAL A 599 -23.35 23.74 -12.99
CA VAL A 599 -22.42 24.74 -13.51
C VAL A 599 -22.97 25.36 -14.79
N ALA A 600 -22.91 26.69 -14.86
CA ALA A 600 -23.32 27.51 -16.00
C ALA A 600 -22.57 28.86 -15.98
N GLU A 601 -22.70 29.65 -17.04
CA GLU A 601 -22.19 31.03 -17.04
C GLU A 601 -22.94 31.86 -15.97
N ARG A 602 -22.18 32.47 -15.04
CA ARG A 602 -22.71 33.10 -13.83
C ARG A 602 -23.81 34.14 -14.09
N ASN A 603 -23.68 34.93 -15.15
CA ASN A 603 -24.63 36.00 -15.47
C ASN A 603 -25.90 35.50 -16.17
N ASN A 604 -25.96 34.21 -16.49
CA ASN A 604 -27.03 33.61 -17.26
C ASN A 604 -27.81 32.55 -16.49
N ILE A 605 -27.50 32.33 -15.22
CA ILE A 605 -28.21 31.38 -14.35
C ILE A 605 -28.66 32.07 -13.05
N GLU A 606 -29.89 31.79 -12.64
CA GLU A 606 -30.46 32.16 -11.34
C GLU A 606 -31.05 30.90 -10.68
N PHE A 607 -30.69 30.65 -9.42
CA PHE A 607 -31.18 29.51 -8.66
C PHE A 607 -32.46 29.90 -7.93
N LEU A 608 -33.60 29.32 -8.35
CA LEU A 608 -34.91 29.56 -7.77
C LEU A 608 -35.20 28.60 -6.61
N GLU A 609 -34.76 27.35 -6.77
CA GLU A 609 -34.75 26.33 -5.72
C GLU A 609 -33.42 25.59 -5.74
N GLY A 610 -32.83 25.45 -4.55
CA GLY A 610 -31.52 24.83 -4.36
C GLY A 610 -30.36 25.83 -4.36
N ARG A 611 -29.15 25.30 -4.39
CA ARG A 611 -27.88 26.05 -4.42
C ARG A 611 -27.05 25.58 -5.63
N PRO A 612 -26.00 26.31 -6.03
CA PRO A 612 -25.08 25.84 -7.09
C PRO A 612 -24.45 24.48 -6.83
N PHE A 613 -24.46 24.02 -5.58
CA PHE A 613 -23.99 22.71 -5.18
C PHE A 613 -24.97 22.03 -4.22
N VAL A 614 -24.96 20.70 -4.23
CA VAL A 614 -25.69 19.84 -3.29
C VAL A 614 -24.67 18.93 -2.62
N SER A 615 -24.61 18.97 -1.28
CA SER A 615 -23.81 18.01 -0.53
C SER A 615 -24.46 16.64 -0.61
N LEU A 616 -23.67 15.64 -1.00
CA LEU A 616 -24.09 14.27 -1.09
C LEU A 616 -23.82 13.51 0.22
N GLY A 617 -22.89 14.00 1.05
CA GLY A 617 -22.34 13.25 2.18
C GLY A 617 -21.36 12.20 1.67
N SER A 618 -21.30 11.05 2.33
CA SER A 618 -20.61 9.86 1.83
C SER A 618 -21.60 8.87 1.20
N LEU A 619 -21.40 8.54 -0.08
CA LEU A 619 -22.20 7.52 -0.77
C LEU A 619 -21.71 6.12 -0.38
N GLY A 620 -22.64 5.25 0.02
CA GLY A 620 -22.37 3.84 0.32
C GLY A 620 -21.94 3.04 -0.91
N GLY A 621 -21.36 1.86 -0.70
CA GLY A 621 -20.94 0.94 -1.75
C GLY A 621 -21.99 -0.12 -2.10
N ARG A 622 -21.72 -0.93 -3.13
CA ARG A 622 -22.56 -2.10 -3.48
C ARG A 622 -22.31 -3.33 -2.61
N GLU A 623 -21.11 -3.45 -2.06
CA GLU A 623 -20.73 -4.60 -1.23
C GLU A 623 -21.47 -4.53 0.10
N LYS A 624 -22.00 -5.67 0.56
CA LYS A 624 -22.67 -5.74 1.86
C LYS A 624 -21.62 -5.90 2.93
N ILE A 625 -21.44 -4.89 3.76
CA ILE A 625 -20.48 -4.95 4.86
C ILE A 625 -21.11 -5.66 6.07
N PRO A 626 -20.53 -6.76 6.57
CA PRO A 626 -21.13 -7.50 7.67
C PRO A 626 -21.26 -6.67 8.95
N GLY A 627 -22.43 -6.72 9.60
CA GLY A 627 -22.68 -6.00 10.86
C GLY A 627 -22.87 -4.49 10.73
N VAL A 628 -22.90 -3.94 9.50
CA VAL A 628 -23.01 -2.50 9.25
C VAL A 628 -24.29 -2.18 8.49
N SER A 629 -25.00 -1.13 8.90
CA SER A 629 -26.10 -0.58 8.10
C SER A 629 -25.55 0.13 6.87
N ASN A 630 -25.93 -0.30 5.67
CA ASN A 630 -25.47 0.33 4.44
C ASN A 630 -25.97 1.77 4.33
N ASN A 631 -25.05 2.73 4.19
CA ASN A 631 -25.39 4.06 3.69
C ASN A 631 -25.97 3.94 2.27
N PRO A 632 -26.94 4.78 1.89
CA PRO A 632 -27.46 4.77 0.53
C PRO A 632 -26.33 4.95 -0.48
N SER A 633 -26.25 4.06 -1.47
CA SER A 633 -25.28 4.19 -2.58
C SER A 633 -25.70 5.23 -3.61
N LYS A 634 -26.89 5.81 -3.45
CA LYS A 634 -27.49 6.73 -4.42
C LYS A 634 -28.19 7.87 -3.72
N LYS A 635 -28.14 9.05 -4.36
CA LYS A 635 -28.83 10.25 -3.90
C LYS A 635 -29.38 11.03 -5.08
N GLU A 636 -30.63 11.42 -4.99
CA GLU A 636 -31.25 12.31 -5.97
C GLU A 636 -30.87 13.76 -5.67
N VAL A 637 -30.56 14.50 -6.73
CA VAL A 637 -30.32 15.93 -6.69
C VAL A 637 -31.33 16.65 -7.57
N LYS A 638 -31.79 17.80 -7.11
CA LYS A 638 -32.80 18.62 -7.79
C LYS A 638 -32.40 20.09 -7.77
N TRP A 639 -32.60 20.75 -8.90
CA TRP A 639 -32.51 22.20 -9.04
C TRP A 639 -33.71 22.73 -9.80
N ILE A 640 -34.17 23.92 -9.43
CA ILE A 640 -35.04 24.73 -10.27
C ILE A 640 -34.31 26.03 -10.54
N ILE A 641 -34.03 26.29 -11.82
CA ILE A 641 -33.22 27.43 -12.24
C ILE A 641 -33.96 28.25 -13.30
N ALA A 642 -33.72 29.55 -13.32
CA ALA A 642 -33.99 30.38 -14.48
C ALA A 642 -32.69 30.55 -15.27
N VAL A 643 -32.76 30.34 -16.57
CA VAL A 643 -31.59 30.36 -17.46
C VAL A 643 -31.87 31.26 -18.66
N ARG A 644 -30.88 32.08 -19.01
CA ARG A 644 -30.94 32.96 -20.18
C ARG A 644 -30.64 32.19 -21.46
N ASP A 645 -31.45 32.43 -22.47
CA ASP A 645 -31.34 31.91 -23.82
C ASP A 645 -31.09 30.39 -23.84
N ASN A 646 -30.06 29.92 -24.56
CA ASN A 646 -29.63 28.52 -24.62
C ASN A 646 -28.29 28.34 -23.88
N THR A 647 -28.12 28.97 -22.72
CA THR A 647 -26.89 28.88 -21.92
C THR A 647 -26.53 27.42 -21.65
N PRO A 648 -25.29 26.97 -21.99
CA PRO A 648 -24.83 25.63 -21.67
C PRO A 648 -24.85 25.37 -20.16
N LEU A 649 -25.33 24.20 -19.79
CA LEU A 649 -25.45 23.73 -18.42
C LEU A 649 -24.73 22.39 -18.29
N LYS A 650 -24.07 22.14 -17.16
CA LYS A 650 -23.49 20.83 -16.85
C LYS A 650 -23.63 20.47 -15.38
N ILE A 651 -23.76 19.18 -15.10
CA ILE A 651 -23.59 18.63 -13.75
C ILE A 651 -22.15 18.15 -13.62
N VAL A 652 -21.49 18.51 -12.53
CA VAL A 652 -20.17 18.00 -12.15
C VAL A 652 -20.28 17.37 -10.78
N VAL A 653 -19.97 16.10 -10.66
CA VAL A 653 -19.93 15.40 -9.37
C VAL A 653 -18.49 15.11 -9.03
N SER A 654 -18.10 15.44 -7.80
CA SER A 654 -16.75 15.19 -7.32
C SER A 654 -16.77 14.60 -5.92
N SER A 655 -16.29 13.37 -5.83
CA SER A 655 -15.84 12.75 -4.59
C SER A 655 -14.32 12.80 -4.52
N LEU A 656 -13.78 12.99 -3.32
CA LEU A 656 -12.33 12.86 -3.15
C LEU A 656 -11.88 11.47 -3.57
N LYS A 657 -12.51 10.41 -3.03
CA LYS A 657 -12.08 9.02 -3.24
C LYS A 657 -12.79 8.31 -4.39
N GLY A 658 -14.05 8.69 -4.67
CA GLY A 658 -14.88 8.14 -5.74
C GLY A 658 -14.60 8.72 -7.14
N GLY A 659 -13.74 9.74 -7.22
CA GLY A 659 -13.39 10.41 -8.47
C GLY A 659 -14.34 11.54 -8.87
N THR A 660 -14.10 12.10 -10.05
CA THR A 660 -14.88 13.20 -10.63
C THR A 660 -15.48 12.80 -11.98
N VAL A 661 -16.77 13.07 -12.14
CA VAL A 661 -17.51 12.86 -13.39
C VAL A 661 -18.32 14.09 -13.73
N TYR A 662 -18.66 14.27 -15.00
CA TYR A 662 -19.51 15.37 -15.45
C TYR A 662 -20.42 14.93 -16.58
N GLN A 663 -21.51 15.67 -16.76
CA GLN A 663 -22.43 15.49 -17.88
C GLN A 663 -22.99 16.85 -18.31
N GLU A 664 -22.86 17.16 -19.60
CA GLU A 664 -23.53 18.32 -20.22
C GLU A 664 -25.04 18.07 -20.26
N ILE A 665 -25.82 19.11 -19.97
CA ILE A 665 -27.27 19.07 -19.88
C ILE A 665 -27.84 19.65 -21.16
N ASN A 666 -28.49 18.79 -21.94
CA ASN A 666 -29.26 19.21 -23.10
C ASN A 666 -30.69 19.47 -22.67
N VAL A 667 -31.06 20.74 -22.57
CA VAL A 667 -32.44 21.16 -22.32
C VAL A 667 -33.27 20.83 -23.57
N LYS A 668 -34.12 19.81 -23.48
CA LYS A 668 -35.02 19.41 -24.56
C LYS A 668 -36.42 19.97 -24.37
#